data_AF-A0A023BZF9-F1
#
_entry.id   AF-A0A023BZF9-F1
#
_cell.length_a   1.000
_cell.length_b   1.000
_cell.length_c   1.000
_cell.angle_alpha   90.00
_cell.angle_beta   90.00
_cell.angle_gamma   90.00
#
_symmetry.space_group_name_H-M   'P 1'
#
loop_
_entity.id
_entity.type
_entity.pdbx_description
1 polymer ?
#
loop_
_entity_poly.entity_id
_entity_poly.type
_entity_poly.pdbx_seq_one_letter_code
_entity_poly.pdbx_strand_id
1 'polypeptide(L)'
;MSDDFELQKDSIVTWSISDFTVFRGSYNFFGAYFCVKKVMENLKYTFALFMSILIIACSNDDDTIATIITVKDFETVIKENPVVDQELGVIEASTNLGTLDYSIKSEDPAGAFAIDSKTGKLTVKDATLFDYETNPKLTAIVLIKVGGESKEVTVTVDLINIDKPTITVKDFETTIDENPDQGQELGTIEATTDEGELAYIIKTEEPTGAFAIDNKTGKLTVKDVTLFDYETRDQLTAIVLIKNGEESKETKITVHLNNINGNATITAKDFETTIDENTEQRQGLGFVKVTTDQGKLTYSIKKENPAGAFMIFPSEKGEEGENGFYIEIKDVSLFDYEKRTELTAIVLVTNGETSKEVTITVKLNDIVGDINFADLNFKKALLKHTNPIIDTNTDGVITLEEAKVVTKMDVGRKSITDLSGIEYFTALTTLNCSSNNNLTILDLSKNIALTELDCSSNDITTLDVSKNIELTKLNCNDNDLTSVDVSKNVKLNFLNTSQNPLIDLDISKNTVLETLGYGDENSPLTTLDISKNAKLSTLFIGYTDLTSIDLSNNTELTRLAFLFSNMTTLDLSHNTALTHLDFLACTINTLDLSNNVALTNLACNGAKLSSLNLKNGNNANLTASFHNNPSLTCVEVDDPTANYNWSKDDTAVYSSNCSL
;
A
#
# COMPACT_ATOMS: atom_id res chain seq x y z
N MET A 1 28.19 -22.03 -23.57
CA MET A 1 27.95 -22.06 -25.03
C MET A 1 27.34 -20.71 -25.39
N SER A 2 28.21 -19.72 -25.60
CA SER A 2 27.96 -18.27 -25.64
C SER A 2 27.17 -17.73 -24.42
N ASP A 3 27.76 -17.24 -23.33
CA ASP A 3 29.11 -16.67 -23.10
C ASP A 3 29.36 -15.43 -24.02
N ASP A 4 29.76 -14.23 -23.58
CA ASP A 4 30.63 -13.80 -22.47
C ASP A 4 30.14 -12.43 -21.87
N PHE A 5 30.23 -12.16 -20.55
CA PHE A 5 31.37 -11.61 -19.77
C PHE A 5 31.84 -10.18 -20.18
N GLU A 6 32.31 -9.27 -19.31
CA GLU A 6 32.08 -8.97 -17.87
C GLU A 6 32.81 -7.65 -17.47
N LEU A 7 32.48 -7.13 -16.28
CA LEU A 7 33.34 -6.38 -15.34
C LEU A 7 33.86 -4.94 -15.58
N GLN A 8 34.11 -4.32 -14.42
CA GLN A 8 34.61 -2.96 -14.15
C GLN A 8 36.15 -2.89 -14.04
N LYS A 9 36.64 -1.66 -13.76
CA LYS A 9 37.92 -1.33 -13.09
C LYS A 9 39.18 -1.44 -14.00
N ASP A 10 40.28 -0.72 -13.75
CA ASP A 10 40.83 -0.32 -12.45
C ASP A 10 41.66 1.00 -12.47
N SER A 11 42.19 1.39 -11.31
CA SER A 11 43.12 2.52 -11.14
C SER A 11 44.57 2.05 -10.87
N ILE A 12 45.55 2.96 -11.04
CA ILE A 12 46.79 3.09 -10.22
C ILE A 12 47.98 2.10 -10.48
N VAL A 13 49.15 2.67 -10.86
CA VAL A 13 50.55 2.30 -10.41
C VAL A 13 51.18 0.97 -10.94
N THR A 14 52.48 0.77 -11.33
CA THR A 14 53.70 1.61 -11.60
C THR A 14 54.86 0.83 -12.29
N TRP A 15 55.67 1.52 -13.12
CA TRP A 15 57.17 1.53 -13.24
C TRP A 15 58.05 0.31 -13.67
N SER A 16 59.03 0.61 -14.55
CA SER A 16 60.49 0.28 -14.46
C SER A 16 61.28 1.29 -15.35
N ILE A 17 62.44 1.93 -15.05
CA ILE A 17 63.72 1.57 -14.40
C ILE A 17 64.48 0.49 -15.22
N SER A 18 65.75 0.64 -15.65
CA SER A 18 66.86 1.60 -15.41
C SER A 18 67.63 1.90 -16.75
N ASP A 19 68.64 2.78 -16.90
CA ASP A 19 69.99 2.73 -16.31
C ASP A 19 70.82 4.06 -16.32
N PHE A 20 71.56 4.21 -15.22
CA PHE A 20 72.83 4.89 -14.94
C PHE A 20 73.52 5.91 -15.91
N THR A 21 73.52 7.17 -15.47
CA THR A 21 74.67 8.11 -15.26
C THR A 21 76.05 7.87 -15.91
N VAL A 22 76.68 8.96 -16.42
CA VAL A 22 77.87 9.65 -15.81
C VAL A 22 78.39 10.88 -16.61
N PHE A 23 78.63 12.00 -15.90
CA PHE A 23 79.52 13.19 -16.12
C PHE A 23 79.71 13.96 -17.46
N ARG A 24 79.30 15.25 -17.40
CA ARG A 24 80.03 16.53 -17.68
C ARG A 24 81.12 16.64 -18.79
N GLY A 25 80.98 17.66 -19.66
CA GLY A 25 82.13 18.37 -20.25
C GLY A 25 81.88 19.40 -21.38
N SER A 26 82.07 20.69 -21.08
CA SER A 26 82.70 21.75 -21.93
C SER A 26 82.00 22.39 -23.18
N TYR A 27 82.10 23.73 -23.22
CA TYR A 27 81.85 24.73 -24.29
C TYR A 27 82.26 24.33 -25.74
N ASN A 28 81.64 24.79 -26.86
CA ASN A 28 81.56 26.19 -27.31
C ASN A 28 80.74 26.44 -28.63
N PHE A 29 80.09 27.61 -28.73
CA PHE A 29 79.87 28.53 -29.89
C PHE A 29 79.60 28.10 -31.36
N PHE A 30 78.43 28.54 -31.88
CA PHE A 30 78.09 29.30 -33.14
C PHE A 30 76.67 28.88 -33.59
N GLY A 31 75.73 29.67 -34.11
CA GLY A 31 75.56 31.08 -34.49
C GLY A 31 74.13 31.17 -35.09
N ALA A 32 73.26 32.07 -34.62
CA ALA A 32 72.84 33.32 -35.30
C ALA A 32 72.15 33.08 -36.69
N TYR A 33 70.91 33.50 -36.94
CA TYR A 33 70.45 34.90 -37.09
C TYR A 33 68.90 34.95 -36.90
N PHE A 34 68.25 36.01 -36.40
CA PHE A 34 68.77 37.37 -36.13
C PHE A 34 68.17 38.14 -34.91
N CYS A 35 67.14 38.98 -35.10
CA CYS A 35 66.78 40.14 -34.27
C CYS A 35 65.31 40.58 -34.60
N VAL A 36 64.59 41.54 -34.00
CA VAL A 36 64.91 42.75 -33.18
C VAL A 36 63.88 42.82 -32.02
N LYS A 37 64.22 42.83 -30.72
CA LYS A 37 64.80 43.88 -29.83
C LYS A 37 63.79 45.02 -29.52
N LYS A 38 63.28 45.33 -28.30
CA LYS A 38 63.80 45.46 -26.90
C LYS A 38 64.11 46.93 -26.51
N VAL A 39 63.52 47.36 -25.37
CA VAL A 39 63.98 48.40 -24.41
C VAL A 39 63.78 49.90 -24.71
N MET A 40 63.49 50.62 -23.62
CA MET A 40 63.54 52.06 -23.30
C MET A 40 64.01 53.04 -24.40
N GLU A 41 63.30 54.18 -24.58
CA GLU A 41 63.81 55.51 -24.20
C GLU A 41 62.79 56.66 -24.38
N ASN A 42 62.82 57.60 -23.43
CA ASN A 42 62.79 59.08 -23.57
C ASN A 42 61.64 59.89 -24.24
N LEU A 43 61.11 60.82 -23.42
CA LEU A 43 60.90 62.27 -23.62
C LEU A 43 60.07 62.85 -24.80
N LYS A 44 59.27 63.88 -24.41
CA LYS A 44 58.62 65.02 -25.14
C LYS A 44 57.09 64.86 -25.24
N TYR A 45 56.24 65.75 -24.73
CA TYR A 45 56.36 67.17 -24.35
C TYR A 45 57.03 68.08 -25.39
N THR A 46 56.24 68.54 -26.35
CA THR A 46 56.33 69.85 -27.04
C THR A 46 54.91 70.24 -27.46
N PHE A 47 54.19 71.15 -26.80
CA PHE A 47 54.35 72.62 -26.79
C PHE A 47 54.27 73.27 -28.19
N ALA A 48 53.10 73.86 -28.51
CA ALA A 48 52.95 74.96 -29.47
C ALA A 48 51.54 75.61 -29.31
N LEU A 49 51.41 76.57 -28.39
CA LEU A 49 50.28 77.50 -28.35
C LEU A 49 50.70 78.84 -28.98
N PHE A 50 49.73 79.56 -29.54
CA PHE A 50 49.85 80.85 -30.24
C PHE A 50 50.70 81.93 -29.57
N MET A 51 51.62 82.54 -30.35
CA MET A 51 51.90 83.98 -30.52
C MET A 51 52.97 84.10 -31.63
N SER A 52 53.06 85.14 -32.47
CA SER A 52 52.51 86.51 -32.44
C SER A 52 52.31 87.10 -33.86
N ILE A 53 51.73 88.29 -33.92
CA ILE A 53 51.22 89.02 -35.12
C ILE A 53 52.28 89.95 -35.76
N LEU A 54 52.11 90.28 -37.07
CA LEU A 54 52.70 91.42 -37.84
C LEU A 54 54.20 91.28 -38.26
N ILE A 55 54.71 91.73 -39.44
CA ILE A 55 54.43 92.85 -40.37
C ILE A 55 54.79 92.51 -41.85
N ILE A 56 53.92 92.88 -42.82
CA ILE A 56 54.10 93.58 -44.15
C ILE A 56 55.33 93.19 -45.05
N ALA A 57 55.28 93.03 -46.39
CA ALA A 57 54.36 93.56 -47.43
C ALA A 57 54.26 92.68 -48.70
N CYS A 58 53.11 92.77 -49.40
CA CYS A 58 53.05 93.06 -50.84
C CYS A 58 51.63 93.59 -51.19
N SER A 59 51.48 94.37 -52.26
CA SER A 59 50.26 95.15 -52.58
C SER A 59 49.41 94.55 -53.71
N ASN A 60 48.09 94.47 -53.46
CA ASN A 60 46.93 94.95 -54.27
C ASN A 60 47.17 95.40 -55.73
N ASP A 61 46.27 95.25 -56.73
CA ASP A 61 44.98 94.54 -56.96
C ASP A 61 44.91 94.31 -58.52
N ASP A 62 43.88 93.82 -59.24
CA ASP A 62 42.46 93.46 -59.02
C ASP A 62 42.04 92.44 -60.10
N ASP A 63 41.00 91.61 -59.88
CA ASP A 63 40.30 90.83 -60.94
C ASP A 63 38.95 90.29 -60.42
N THR A 64 37.86 90.37 -61.21
CA THR A 64 36.51 90.04 -60.73
C THR A 64 36.29 88.54 -60.48
N ILE A 65 36.20 88.17 -59.20
CA ILE A 65 36.24 86.77 -58.73
C ILE A 65 34.90 86.05 -58.95
N ALA A 66 34.92 84.91 -59.64
CA ALA A 66 33.76 84.03 -59.79
C ALA A 66 33.24 83.52 -58.43
N THR A 67 31.92 83.36 -58.26
CA THR A 67 31.32 82.83 -57.02
C THR A 67 31.72 81.37 -56.82
N ILE A 68 32.41 81.08 -55.73
CA ILE A 68 32.91 79.73 -55.39
C ILE A 68 32.38 79.35 -54.01
N ILE A 69 31.81 78.15 -53.90
CA ILE A 69 31.53 77.49 -52.61
C ILE A 69 32.62 76.42 -52.39
N THR A 70 33.45 76.64 -51.37
CA THR A 70 34.43 75.65 -50.90
C THR A 70 33.90 75.00 -49.63
N VAL A 71 33.73 73.69 -49.66
CA VAL A 71 33.28 72.84 -48.55
C VAL A 71 33.95 71.48 -48.71
N LYS A 72 34.15 70.77 -47.60
CA LYS A 72 34.58 69.36 -47.53
C LYS A 72 33.50 68.54 -46.85
N ASP A 73 33.46 67.24 -47.12
CA ASP A 73 32.59 66.30 -46.39
C ASP A 73 32.84 66.38 -44.88
N PHE A 74 31.75 66.22 -44.13
CA PHE A 74 31.73 66.29 -42.67
C PHE A 74 31.66 64.87 -42.10
N GLU A 75 32.64 64.50 -41.29
CA GLU A 75 32.71 63.19 -40.65
C GLU A 75 32.90 63.38 -39.15
N THR A 76 32.12 62.67 -38.34
CA THR A 76 32.27 62.65 -36.88
C THR A 76 31.92 61.27 -36.32
N VAL A 77 32.32 61.01 -35.08
CA VAL A 77 32.08 59.75 -34.38
C VAL A 77 31.51 60.06 -33.01
N ILE A 78 30.38 59.44 -32.67
CA ILE A 78 29.76 59.58 -31.35
C ILE A 78 29.46 58.21 -30.74
N LYS A 79 29.16 58.17 -29.45
CA LYS A 79 28.54 56.99 -28.84
C LYS A 79 27.08 56.91 -29.25
N GLU A 80 26.55 55.70 -29.34
CA GLU A 80 25.11 55.48 -29.42
C GLU A 80 24.37 56.01 -28.17
N ASN A 81 23.03 56.07 -28.27
CA ASN A 81 22.16 56.67 -27.26
C ASN A 81 22.56 58.12 -26.84
N PRO A 82 22.78 59.05 -27.79
CA PRO A 82 23.01 60.47 -27.51
C PRO A 82 21.76 61.14 -26.94
N VAL A 83 21.87 62.42 -26.56
CA VAL A 83 20.69 63.24 -26.19
C VAL A 83 20.20 64.09 -27.37
N VAL A 84 18.90 64.40 -27.39
CA VAL A 84 18.31 65.35 -28.35
C VAL A 84 18.98 66.72 -28.19
N ASP A 85 19.12 67.45 -29.30
CA ASP A 85 19.86 68.71 -29.45
C ASP A 85 21.38 68.63 -29.20
N GLN A 86 21.95 67.43 -28.98
CA GLN A 86 23.39 67.24 -28.89
C GLN A 86 24.09 67.74 -30.17
N GLU A 87 25.09 68.61 -30.00
CA GLU A 87 25.89 69.15 -31.10
C GLU A 87 26.85 68.08 -31.65
N LEU A 88 26.76 67.85 -32.96
CA LEU A 88 27.62 66.93 -33.70
C LEU A 88 28.83 67.65 -34.30
N GLY A 89 28.66 68.93 -34.63
CA GLY A 89 29.69 69.84 -35.12
C GLY A 89 29.10 70.91 -36.05
N VAL A 90 29.96 71.61 -36.80
CA VAL A 90 29.56 72.67 -37.75
C VAL A 90 30.15 72.36 -39.13
N ILE A 91 29.35 72.48 -40.17
CA ILE A 91 29.80 72.27 -41.56
C ILE A 91 30.61 73.49 -42.03
N GLU A 92 31.93 73.35 -42.02
CA GLU A 92 32.86 74.40 -42.46
C GLU A 92 32.81 74.59 -43.98
N ALA A 93 32.07 75.62 -44.40
CA ALA A 93 32.01 76.08 -45.79
C ALA A 93 32.36 77.56 -45.90
N SER A 94 33.04 77.93 -46.99
CA SER A 94 33.42 79.31 -47.29
C SER A 94 33.01 79.72 -48.70
N THR A 95 32.71 81.02 -48.85
CA THR A 95 32.40 81.66 -50.12
C THR A 95 33.08 83.02 -50.20
N ASN A 96 33.40 83.45 -51.42
CA ASN A 96 33.82 84.82 -51.72
C ASN A 96 32.63 85.79 -51.91
N LEU A 97 31.38 85.34 -51.73
CA LEU A 97 30.18 86.13 -51.98
C LEU A 97 29.13 85.93 -50.88
N GLY A 98 28.81 86.97 -50.11
CA GLY A 98 27.65 86.99 -49.21
C GLY A 98 27.67 85.98 -48.05
N THR A 99 26.47 85.61 -47.58
CA THR A 99 26.24 84.62 -46.50
C THR A 99 25.72 83.31 -47.07
N LEU A 100 26.19 82.18 -46.53
CA LEU A 100 25.73 80.84 -46.91
C LEU A 100 24.37 80.50 -46.27
N ASP A 101 23.55 79.76 -47.01
CA ASP A 101 22.32 79.12 -46.53
C ASP A 101 22.47 77.59 -46.56
N TYR A 102 22.14 76.92 -45.45
CA TYR A 102 22.29 75.47 -45.25
C TYR A 102 20.92 74.77 -45.14
N SER A 103 20.80 73.57 -45.70
CA SER A 103 19.59 72.74 -45.62
C SER A 103 19.89 71.26 -45.81
N ILE A 104 19.27 70.36 -45.03
CA ILE A 104 19.35 68.91 -45.28
C ILE A 104 18.50 68.59 -46.52
N LYS A 105 19.09 67.93 -47.52
CA LYS A 105 18.44 67.46 -48.75
C LYS A 105 17.89 66.04 -48.59
N SER A 106 18.63 65.19 -47.90
CA SER A 106 18.27 63.81 -47.54
C SER A 106 19.11 63.34 -46.36
N GLU A 107 18.57 62.44 -45.56
CA GLU A 107 19.26 61.81 -44.42
C GLU A 107 18.77 60.37 -44.27
N ASP A 108 19.65 59.50 -43.75
CA ASP A 108 19.38 58.08 -43.49
C ASP A 108 19.97 57.71 -42.12
N PRO A 109 19.16 57.26 -41.15
CA PRO A 109 17.70 57.20 -41.16
C PRO A 109 17.02 58.58 -41.22
N ALA A 110 15.87 58.62 -41.88
CA ALA A 110 15.10 59.86 -42.09
C ALA A 110 14.66 60.50 -40.75
N GLY A 111 14.97 61.79 -40.56
CA GLY A 111 14.62 62.55 -39.36
C GLY A 111 15.72 62.65 -38.30
N ALA A 112 16.88 61.99 -38.47
CA ALA A 112 17.94 61.92 -37.47
C ALA A 112 18.59 63.27 -37.10
N PHE A 113 18.73 64.20 -38.06
CA PHE A 113 19.51 65.42 -37.86
C PHE A 113 18.65 66.69 -37.91
N ALA A 114 19.15 67.73 -37.26
CA ALA A 114 18.74 69.11 -37.46
C ALA A 114 19.95 69.97 -37.82
N ILE A 115 19.77 70.95 -38.71
CA ILE A 115 20.82 71.90 -39.10
C ILE A 115 20.34 73.34 -38.96
N ASP A 116 21.16 74.19 -38.35
CA ASP A 116 20.94 75.63 -38.35
C ASP A 116 21.25 76.22 -39.73
N SER A 117 20.25 76.88 -40.34
CA SER A 117 20.31 77.28 -41.74
C SER A 117 21.28 78.41 -42.06
N LYS A 118 21.86 79.09 -41.05
CA LYS A 118 22.77 80.23 -41.24
C LYS A 118 24.19 79.96 -40.77
N THR A 119 24.37 79.08 -39.79
CA THR A 119 25.67 78.73 -39.21
C THR A 119 26.20 77.39 -39.70
N GLY A 120 25.34 76.50 -40.21
CA GLY A 120 25.73 75.14 -40.60
C GLY A 120 25.97 74.19 -39.42
N LYS A 121 25.55 74.59 -38.20
CA LYS A 121 25.62 73.75 -36.99
C LYS A 121 24.67 72.56 -37.11
N LEU A 122 25.19 71.35 -36.92
CA LEU A 122 24.46 70.08 -36.98
C LEU A 122 24.20 69.54 -35.56
N THR A 123 22.97 69.12 -35.29
CA THR A 123 22.54 68.55 -34.00
C THR A 123 21.72 67.27 -34.17
N VAL A 124 21.69 66.44 -33.12
CA VAL A 124 20.80 65.27 -33.01
C VAL A 124 19.36 65.74 -32.86
N LYS A 125 18.46 65.23 -33.71
CA LYS A 125 17.03 65.57 -33.67
C LYS A 125 16.17 64.46 -33.07
N ASP A 126 16.48 63.21 -33.38
CA ASP A 126 15.87 62.04 -32.75
C ASP A 126 16.97 61.10 -32.28
N ALA A 127 17.18 61.05 -30.96
CA ALA A 127 18.20 60.22 -30.33
C ALA A 127 17.95 58.72 -30.50
N THR A 128 16.69 58.28 -30.65
CA THR A 128 16.33 56.85 -30.74
C THR A 128 16.78 56.20 -32.05
N LEU A 129 17.15 57.02 -33.05
CA LEU A 129 17.71 56.56 -34.32
C LEU A 129 19.22 56.27 -34.24
N PHE A 130 19.90 56.68 -33.17
CA PHE A 130 21.35 56.53 -32.96
C PHE A 130 21.63 55.34 -32.03
N ASP A 131 21.19 54.15 -32.45
CA ASP A 131 21.36 52.84 -31.82
C ASP A 131 22.37 52.03 -32.65
N TYR A 132 23.41 51.46 -32.04
CA TYR A 132 24.50 50.81 -32.80
C TYR A 132 24.05 49.49 -33.42
N GLU A 133 23.25 48.69 -32.71
CA GLU A 133 22.72 47.42 -33.22
C GLU A 133 21.87 47.60 -34.49
N THR A 134 21.11 48.69 -34.58
CA THR A 134 20.21 48.98 -35.70
C THR A 134 20.85 49.87 -36.78
N ASN A 135 21.49 50.97 -36.38
CA ASN A 135 22.02 52.03 -37.25
C ASN A 135 23.47 52.39 -36.88
N PRO A 136 24.47 51.50 -37.09
CA PRO A 136 25.86 51.74 -36.67
C PRO A 136 26.55 52.92 -37.39
N LYS A 137 25.93 53.45 -38.45
CA LYS A 137 26.37 54.61 -39.23
C LYS A 137 25.14 55.35 -39.75
N LEU A 138 25.10 56.66 -39.55
CA LEU A 138 24.07 57.56 -40.07
C LEU A 138 24.69 58.51 -41.11
N THR A 139 23.93 58.88 -42.16
CA THR A 139 24.44 59.77 -43.23
C THR A 139 23.42 60.82 -43.64
N ALA A 140 23.90 61.95 -44.16
CA ALA A 140 23.04 62.96 -44.78
C ALA A 140 23.74 63.67 -45.95
N ILE A 141 22.94 64.26 -46.83
CA ILE A 141 23.41 65.18 -47.87
C ILE A 141 22.88 66.57 -47.49
N VAL A 142 23.79 67.51 -47.25
CA VAL A 142 23.46 68.90 -46.96
C VAL A 142 23.70 69.75 -48.21
N LEU A 143 22.73 70.59 -48.53
CA LEU A 143 22.74 71.51 -49.66
C LEU A 143 23.03 72.93 -49.16
N ILE A 144 24.14 73.49 -49.63
CA ILE A 144 24.67 74.81 -49.30
C ILE A 144 24.45 75.73 -50.50
N LYS A 145 23.88 76.92 -50.27
CA LYS A 145 23.50 77.88 -51.33
C LYS A 145 24.02 79.28 -51.06
N VAL A 146 24.41 79.99 -52.12
CA VAL A 146 24.60 81.45 -52.09
C VAL A 146 24.54 82.06 -53.49
N GLY A 147 23.88 83.22 -53.64
CA GLY A 147 23.91 84.01 -54.87
C GLY A 147 23.33 83.34 -56.15
N GLY A 148 22.67 82.18 -56.01
CA GLY A 148 22.20 81.35 -57.14
C GLY A 148 23.02 80.07 -57.35
N GLU A 149 24.24 80.02 -56.82
CA GLU A 149 25.09 78.82 -56.80
C GLU A 149 24.67 77.87 -55.67
N SER A 150 24.92 76.57 -55.87
CA SER A 150 24.65 75.54 -54.86
C SER A 150 25.65 74.40 -54.90
N LYS A 151 26.01 73.88 -53.73
CA LYS A 151 26.91 72.72 -53.58
C LYS A 151 26.39 71.76 -52.53
N GLU A 152 26.57 70.48 -52.79
CA GLU A 152 26.19 69.40 -51.86
C GLU A 152 27.43 68.89 -51.13
N VAL A 153 27.24 68.52 -49.87
CA VAL A 153 28.26 67.96 -48.98
C VAL A 153 27.69 66.74 -48.27
N THR A 154 28.51 65.69 -48.13
CA THR A 154 28.14 64.48 -47.40
C THR A 154 28.44 64.67 -45.91
N VAL A 155 27.50 64.26 -45.08
CA VAL A 155 27.61 64.15 -43.63
C VAL A 155 27.64 62.67 -43.29
N THR A 156 28.59 62.26 -42.47
CA THR A 156 28.73 60.89 -41.94
C THR A 156 28.88 60.95 -40.42
N VAL A 157 28.10 60.15 -39.71
CA VAL A 157 28.21 59.94 -38.26
C VAL A 157 28.34 58.43 -38.01
N ASP A 158 29.53 57.98 -37.64
CA ASP A 158 29.74 56.60 -37.20
C ASP A 158 29.45 56.49 -35.70
N LEU A 159 28.79 55.40 -35.28
CA LEU A 159 28.50 55.13 -33.88
C LEU A 159 29.57 54.25 -33.22
N ILE A 160 29.72 54.40 -31.92
CA ILE A 160 30.47 53.50 -31.04
C ILE A 160 29.46 52.74 -30.18
N ASN A 161 29.53 51.40 -30.26
CA ASN A 161 28.74 50.47 -29.45
C ASN A 161 29.01 50.67 -27.94
N ILE A 162 27.96 50.56 -27.12
CA ILE A 162 28.02 50.43 -25.66
C ILE A 162 27.50 49.03 -25.30
N ASP A 163 28.42 48.10 -25.01
CA ASP A 163 28.09 46.73 -24.63
C ASP A 163 27.06 46.70 -23.47
N LYS A 164 26.04 45.83 -23.58
CA LYS A 164 25.01 45.65 -22.54
C LYS A 164 25.56 44.84 -21.35
N PRO A 165 25.17 45.18 -20.11
CA PRO A 165 25.70 44.51 -18.92
C PRO A 165 25.28 43.05 -18.85
N THR A 166 26.23 42.15 -18.57
CA THR A 166 25.96 40.72 -18.45
C THR A 166 25.62 40.34 -17.01
N ILE A 167 24.63 39.46 -16.82
CA ILE A 167 24.29 38.88 -15.51
C ILE A 167 24.76 37.42 -15.48
N THR A 168 25.49 37.02 -14.45
CA THR A 168 25.81 35.61 -14.16
C THR A 168 25.26 35.25 -12.79
N VAL A 169 24.55 34.12 -12.69
CA VAL A 169 23.93 33.64 -11.45
C VAL A 169 23.95 32.11 -11.45
N LYS A 170 23.97 31.49 -10.26
CA LYS A 170 23.78 30.05 -10.05
C LYS A 170 22.56 29.80 -9.18
N ASP A 171 21.98 28.61 -9.32
CA ASP A 171 20.95 28.12 -8.41
C ASP A 171 21.48 28.04 -6.97
N PHE A 172 20.59 28.41 -6.04
CA PHE A 172 20.86 28.49 -4.61
C PHE A 172 20.25 27.26 -3.92
N GLU A 173 21.08 26.54 -3.19
CA GLU A 173 20.69 25.36 -2.44
C GLU A 173 21.28 25.42 -1.02
N THR A 174 20.45 25.18 -0.01
CA THR A 174 20.86 25.19 1.39
C THR A 174 20.01 24.23 2.22
N THR A 175 20.45 23.95 3.45
CA THR A 175 19.69 23.21 4.47
C THR A 175 19.36 24.15 5.63
N ILE A 176 18.20 23.98 6.24
CA ILE A 176 17.83 24.61 7.51
C ILE A 176 17.13 23.59 8.39
N ASP A 177 17.30 23.70 9.70
CA ASP A 177 16.49 22.92 10.63
C ASP A 177 15.04 23.40 10.61
N GLU A 178 14.09 22.50 10.80
CA GLU A 178 12.68 22.88 10.94
C GLU A 178 12.40 23.68 12.22
N ASN A 179 11.25 24.37 12.26
CA ASN A 179 10.93 25.37 13.29
C ASN A 179 12.03 26.47 13.46
N PRO A 180 12.52 27.09 12.37
CA PRO A 180 13.57 28.11 12.42
C PRO A 180 13.11 29.40 13.09
N ASP A 181 14.08 30.25 13.47
CA ASP A 181 13.81 31.57 14.04
C ASP A 181 13.21 32.54 12.99
N GLN A 182 12.30 33.41 13.43
CA GLN A 182 11.70 34.44 12.58
C GLN A 182 12.78 35.41 12.06
N GLY A 183 12.95 35.48 10.74
CA GLY A 183 14.00 36.28 10.10
C GLY A 183 15.37 35.61 10.04
N GLN A 184 15.49 34.32 10.39
CA GLN A 184 16.74 33.56 10.27
C GLN A 184 17.29 33.63 8.84
N GLU A 185 18.61 33.79 8.72
CA GLU A 185 19.31 33.89 7.44
C GLU A 185 19.53 32.51 6.82
N LEU A 186 19.08 32.36 5.58
CA LEU A 186 19.27 31.14 4.77
C LEU A 186 20.55 31.20 3.95
N GLY A 187 20.97 32.41 3.56
CA GLY A 187 22.17 32.71 2.79
C GLY A 187 21.97 33.91 1.87
N THR A 188 22.86 34.08 0.89
CA THR A 188 22.81 35.16 -0.11
C THR A 188 22.98 34.57 -1.51
N ILE A 189 22.20 35.05 -2.48
CA ILE A 189 22.25 34.56 -3.87
C ILE A 189 23.55 35.03 -4.55
N GLU A 190 24.36 34.09 -5.03
CA GLU A 190 25.57 34.38 -5.81
C GLU A 190 25.22 34.84 -7.23
N ALA A 191 25.08 36.15 -7.42
CA ALA A 191 24.98 36.78 -8.73
C ALA A 191 26.04 37.87 -8.92
N THR A 192 26.56 37.99 -10.15
CA THR A 192 27.55 38.99 -10.55
C THR A 192 27.15 39.67 -11.86
N THR A 193 27.65 40.89 -12.03
CA THR A 193 27.54 41.66 -13.28
C THR A 193 28.84 42.44 -13.51
N ASP A 194 29.08 42.83 -14.76
CA ASP A 194 30.26 43.56 -15.23
C ASP A 194 30.15 45.07 -15.01
N GLU A 195 28.94 45.64 -15.07
CA GLU A 195 28.66 47.05 -14.79
C GLU A 195 27.35 47.21 -14.00
N GLY A 196 27.23 48.21 -13.12
CA GLY A 196 25.97 48.56 -12.44
C GLY A 196 25.69 47.84 -11.11
N GLU A 197 24.45 47.95 -10.63
CA GLU A 197 23.95 47.31 -9.40
C GLU A 197 22.84 46.29 -9.73
N LEU A 198 22.81 45.18 -9.00
CA LEU A 198 21.79 44.13 -9.15
C LEU A 198 20.58 44.38 -8.25
N ALA A 199 19.38 44.08 -8.76
CA ALA A 199 18.13 44.08 -8.01
C ALA A 199 17.50 42.69 -7.97
N TYR A 200 17.03 42.25 -6.80
CA TYR A 200 16.54 40.89 -6.53
C TYR A 200 15.05 40.88 -6.17
N ILE A 201 14.26 40.00 -6.79
CA ILE A 201 12.80 39.92 -6.62
C ILE A 201 12.35 38.45 -6.58
N ILE A 202 11.68 38.00 -5.51
CA ILE A 202 10.99 36.70 -5.51
C ILE A 202 9.81 36.78 -6.49
N LYS A 203 9.82 35.91 -7.50
CA LYS A 203 8.79 35.84 -8.55
C LYS A 203 7.69 34.83 -8.19
N THR A 204 8.09 33.68 -7.64
CA THR A 204 7.21 32.62 -7.13
C THR A 204 7.89 31.92 -5.96
N GLU A 205 7.13 31.45 -4.99
CA GLU A 205 7.61 30.63 -3.86
C GLU A 205 6.53 29.61 -3.47
N GLU A 206 6.96 28.41 -3.08
CA GLU A 206 6.12 27.32 -2.60
C GLU A 206 6.69 26.79 -1.27
N PRO A 207 5.93 26.87 -0.15
CA PRO A 207 4.62 27.52 -0.01
C PRO A 207 4.70 29.06 -0.11
N THR A 208 3.61 29.66 -0.61
CA THR A 208 3.51 31.13 -0.76
C THR A 208 3.64 31.84 0.60
N GLY A 209 4.55 32.81 0.69
CA GLY A 209 4.82 33.58 1.91
C GLY A 209 6.09 33.18 2.67
N ALA A 210 6.75 32.08 2.33
CA ALA A 210 7.85 31.50 3.11
C ALA A 210 9.11 32.38 3.24
N PHE A 211 9.48 33.13 2.19
CA PHE A 211 10.78 33.80 2.12
C PHE A 211 10.67 35.33 2.07
N ALA A 212 11.68 36.00 2.60
CA ALA A 212 11.94 37.42 2.39
C ALA A 212 13.34 37.58 1.79
N ILE A 213 13.46 38.43 0.76
CA ILE A 213 14.72 38.76 0.11
C ILE A 213 15.02 40.25 0.24
N ASP A 214 16.27 40.58 0.58
CA ASP A 214 16.77 41.96 0.48
C ASP A 214 17.03 42.31 -1.00
N ASN A 215 16.38 43.36 -1.48
CA ASN A 215 16.31 43.66 -2.91
C ASN A 215 17.61 44.20 -3.53
N LYS A 216 18.65 44.49 -2.73
CA LYS A 216 19.96 44.98 -3.21
C LYS A 216 21.08 43.98 -2.99
N THR A 217 21.03 43.23 -1.89
CA THR A 217 22.09 42.30 -1.50
C THR A 217 21.81 40.86 -1.92
N GLY A 218 20.55 40.51 -2.22
CA GLY A 218 20.17 39.14 -2.54
C GLY A 218 20.16 38.21 -1.31
N LYS A 219 20.25 38.76 -0.10
CA LYS A 219 20.17 38.02 1.16
C LYS A 219 18.76 37.46 1.38
N LEU A 220 18.66 36.16 1.58
CA LEU A 220 17.43 35.40 1.78
C LEU A 220 17.23 35.07 3.27
N THR A 221 16.00 35.25 3.75
CA THR A 221 15.62 35.07 5.16
C THR A 221 14.24 34.39 5.29
N VAL A 222 14.03 33.72 6.42
CA VAL A 222 12.73 33.12 6.80
C VAL A 222 11.71 34.22 7.10
N LYS A 223 10.58 34.20 6.39
CA LYS A 223 9.50 35.20 6.53
C LYS A 223 8.31 34.69 7.34
N ASP A 224 7.97 33.42 7.24
CA ASP A 224 6.95 32.78 8.07
C ASP A 224 7.47 31.41 8.54
N VAL A 225 7.77 31.32 9.82
CA VAL A 225 8.34 30.12 10.46
C VAL A 225 7.38 28.94 10.41
N THR A 226 6.06 29.18 10.35
CA THR A 226 5.03 28.12 10.38
C THR A 226 4.96 27.30 9.09
N LEU A 227 5.71 27.71 8.06
CA LEU A 227 5.79 27.02 6.77
C LEU A 227 6.98 26.04 6.67
N PHE A 228 7.87 26.05 7.67
CA PHE A 228 9.10 25.26 7.76
C PHE A 228 8.92 24.09 8.76
N ASP A 229 8.16 23.10 8.33
CA ASP A 229 7.69 21.93 9.08
C ASP A 229 7.98 20.67 8.24
N TYR A 230 8.85 19.77 8.72
CA TYR A 230 9.39 18.65 7.93
C TYR A 230 8.31 17.62 7.61
N GLU A 231 7.42 17.34 8.57
CA GLU A 231 6.29 16.40 8.44
C GLU A 231 5.29 16.84 7.36
N THR A 232 5.16 18.14 7.11
CA THR A 232 4.36 18.68 5.99
C THR A 232 5.12 18.67 4.66
N ARG A 233 6.42 19.01 4.64
CA ARG A 233 7.27 19.03 3.43
C ARG A 233 8.76 18.96 3.76
N ASP A 234 9.50 18.14 3.02
CA ASP A 234 10.96 18.00 3.18
C ASP A 234 11.78 19.17 2.60
N GLN A 235 11.16 20.00 1.74
CA GLN A 235 11.82 21.14 1.11
C GLN A 235 10.85 22.26 0.73
N LEU A 236 11.39 23.47 0.63
CA LEU A 236 10.71 24.67 0.12
C LEU A 236 11.46 25.19 -1.12
N THR A 237 10.74 25.78 -2.08
CA THR A 237 11.36 26.27 -3.33
C THR A 237 10.88 27.66 -3.73
N ALA A 238 11.72 28.40 -4.45
CA ALA A 238 11.36 29.68 -5.04
C ALA A 238 12.07 29.92 -6.38
N ILE A 239 11.55 30.87 -7.16
CA ILE A 239 12.22 31.44 -8.34
C ILE A 239 12.48 32.91 -8.05
N VAL A 240 13.74 33.33 -8.13
CA VAL A 240 14.15 34.72 -7.96
C VAL A 240 14.57 35.31 -9.30
N LEU A 241 14.08 36.50 -9.60
CA LEU A 241 14.45 37.32 -10.74
C LEU A 241 15.52 38.33 -10.30
N ILE A 242 16.68 38.27 -10.96
CA ILE A 242 17.79 39.21 -10.82
C ILE A 242 17.74 40.16 -12.02
N LYS A 243 17.82 41.47 -11.77
CA LYS A 243 17.80 42.52 -12.80
C LYS A 243 19.03 43.40 -12.76
N ASN A 244 19.44 43.89 -13.92
CA ASN A 244 20.36 45.00 -14.10
C ASN A 244 19.85 45.91 -15.23
N GLY A 245 19.26 47.05 -14.88
CA GLY A 245 18.54 47.88 -15.85
C GLY A 245 17.41 47.11 -16.54
N GLU A 246 17.52 46.95 -17.86
CA GLU A 246 16.58 46.18 -18.70
C GLU A 246 16.91 44.68 -18.75
N GLU A 247 18.16 44.29 -18.47
CA GLU A 247 18.60 42.90 -18.50
C GLU A 247 18.14 42.13 -17.25
N SER A 248 17.82 40.84 -17.43
CA SER A 248 17.38 40.01 -16.30
C SER A 248 17.62 38.51 -16.48
N LYS A 249 17.78 37.80 -15.36
CA LYS A 249 17.88 36.34 -15.28
C LYS A 249 17.10 35.78 -14.10
N GLU A 250 16.64 34.55 -14.23
CA GLU A 250 15.96 33.81 -13.15
C GLU A 250 16.86 32.69 -12.62
N THR A 251 16.70 32.38 -11.34
CA THR A 251 17.41 31.28 -10.67
C THR A 251 16.49 30.55 -9.70
N LYS A 252 16.73 29.24 -9.50
CA LYS A 252 15.98 28.41 -8.58
C LYS A 252 16.62 28.47 -7.18
N ILE A 253 15.75 28.62 -6.18
CA ILE A 253 16.07 28.46 -4.76
C ILE A 253 15.51 27.11 -4.31
N THR A 254 16.31 26.30 -3.62
CA THR A 254 15.87 25.06 -2.94
C THR A 254 16.38 25.09 -1.50
N VAL A 255 15.47 24.97 -0.53
CA VAL A 255 15.80 24.92 0.90
C VAL A 255 15.29 23.58 1.44
N HIS A 256 16.21 22.67 1.77
CA HIS A 256 15.87 21.39 2.39
C HIS A 256 15.71 21.58 3.89
N LEU A 257 14.70 20.91 4.47
CA LEU A 257 14.50 20.89 5.92
C LEU A 257 15.24 19.70 6.54
N ASN A 258 15.96 19.93 7.62
CA ASN A 258 16.39 18.85 8.52
C ASN A 258 15.27 18.61 9.54
N ASN A 259 14.85 17.35 9.69
CA ASN A 259 13.99 16.96 10.79
C ASN A 259 14.73 17.14 12.13
N ILE A 260 14.21 18.00 12.99
CA ILE A 260 14.55 18.01 14.41
C ILE A 260 13.42 17.28 15.12
N ASN A 261 13.74 16.07 15.60
CA ASN A 261 12.89 15.38 16.57
C ASN A 261 12.78 16.25 17.84
N GLY A 262 11.75 17.09 17.90
CA GLY A 262 11.33 17.76 19.11
C GLY A 262 11.01 16.71 20.16
N ASN A 263 11.16 17.04 21.44
CA ASN A 263 10.66 16.17 22.50
C ASN A 263 9.14 16.29 22.60
N ALA A 264 8.40 15.96 21.54
CA ALA A 264 6.95 16.10 21.49
C ALA A 264 6.28 15.32 22.64
N THR A 265 5.56 16.02 23.51
CA THR A 265 5.11 15.50 24.81
C THR A 265 3.68 14.97 24.77
N ILE A 266 3.53 13.65 24.68
CA ILE A 266 2.24 12.99 24.86
C ILE A 266 1.89 12.91 26.35
N THR A 267 0.86 13.67 26.75
CA THR A 267 0.27 13.61 28.10
C THR A 267 -1.07 12.89 28.06
N ALA A 268 -1.06 11.69 28.65
CA ALA A 268 -2.24 10.89 28.98
C ALA A 268 -2.08 10.32 30.41
N LYS A 269 -3.18 9.89 31.03
CA LYS A 269 -3.20 9.18 32.32
C LYS A 269 -3.72 7.76 32.12
N ASP A 270 -3.30 6.85 32.99
CA ASP A 270 -3.93 5.53 33.11
C ASP A 270 -5.42 5.69 33.46
N PHE A 271 -6.21 4.73 32.98
CA PHE A 271 -7.66 4.67 33.15
C PHE A 271 -8.00 3.51 34.07
N GLU A 272 -8.74 3.79 35.15
CA GLU A 272 -9.25 2.76 36.06
C GLU A 272 -10.76 2.97 36.26
N THR A 273 -11.53 1.90 36.12
CA THR A 273 -12.96 1.88 36.42
C THR A 273 -13.38 0.57 37.07
N THR A 274 -14.61 0.51 37.54
CA THR A 274 -15.22 -0.70 38.10
C THR A 274 -16.60 -0.88 37.49
N ILE A 275 -16.93 -2.10 37.09
CA ILE A 275 -18.19 -2.46 36.43
C ILE A 275 -18.75 -3.76 37.01
N ASP A 276 -20.07 -3.90 36.98
CA ASP A 276 -20.75 -5.13 37.36
C ASP A 276 -20.56 -6.18 36.25
N GLU A 277 -20.36 -7.45 36.62
CA GLU A 277 -20.01 -8.48 35.63
C GLU A 277 -21.12 -8.79 34.62
N ASN A 278 -22.39 -8.59 34.97
CA ASN A 278 -23.53 -8.77 34.06
C ASN A 278 -23.74 -7.61 33.06
N THR A 279 -22.65 -6.88 32.77
CA THR A 279 -22.57 -5.80 31.78
C THR A 279 -23.00 -6.25 30.38
N GLU A 280 -23.39 -5.30 29.52
CA GLU A 280 -23.81 -5.59 28.14
C GLU A 280 -22.66 -5.46 27.12
N GLN A 281 -22.77 -6.24 26.04
CA GLN A 281 -21.90 -6.16 24.87
C GLN A 281 -21.92 -4.73 24.27
N ARG A 282 -20.73 -4.15 23.98
CA ARG A 282 -20.54 -2.73 23.58
C ARG A 282 -20.86 -1.68 24.65
N GLN A 283 -20.99 -2.07 25.93
CA GLN A 283 -21.12 -1.05 26.98
C GLN A 283 -19.88 -0.16 27.03
N GLY A 284 -20.10 1.16 27.03
CA GLY A 284 -19.06 2.17 27.16
C GLY A 284 -18.48 2.18 28.59
N LEU A 285 -17.17 2.02 28.68
CA LEU A 285 -16.43 1.97 29.96
C LEU A 285 -15.95 3.37 30.38
N GLY A 286 -15.58 4.22 29.42
CA GLY A 286 -15.19 5.61 29.67
C GLY A 286 -14.37 6.24 28.54
N PHE A 287 -13.79 7.40 28.84
CA PHE A 287 -12.97 8.19 27.91
C PHE A 287 -11.59 8.48 28.50
N VAL A 288 -10.55 8.31 27.68
CA VAL A 288 -9.16 8.66 28.01
C VAL A 288 -8.78 9.92 27.25
N LYS A 289 -8.65 11.02 27.98
CA LYS A 289 -8.09 12.27 27.45
C LYS A 289 -6.61 12.13 27.13
N VAL A 290 -6.22 12.58 25.95
CA VAL A 290 -4.83 12.61 25.48
C VAL A 290 -4.53 13.99 24.89
N THR A 291 -3.47 14.63 25.36
CA THR A 291 -2.96 15.88 24.78
C THR A 291 -1.55 15.67 24.24
N THR A 292 -1.25 16.28 23.10
CA THR A 292 0.09 16.38 22.50
C THR A 292 0.34 17.84 22.16
N ASP A 293 1.59 18.26 22.15
CA ASP A 293 2.04 19.58 21.68
C ASP A 293 2.24 19.62 20.16
N GLN A 294 2.67 18.51 19.56
CA GLN A 294 2.88 18.34 18.11
C GLN A 294 2.33 17.00 17.59
N GLY A 295 2.13 16.90 16.27
CA GLY A 295 1.74 15.67 15.56
C GLY A 295 0.27 15.25 15.69
N LYS A 296 -0.17 14.34 14.81
CA LYS A 296 -1.53 13.78 14.84
C LYS A 296 -1.57 12.51 15.70
N LEU A 297 -2.38 12.53 16.75
CA LEU A 297 -2.57 11.37 17.62
C LEU A 297 -3.21 10.18 16.90
N THR A 298 -2.65 9.00 17.17
CA THR A 298 -3.19 7.68 16.81
C THR A 298 -3.10 6.76 18.03
N TYR A 299 -3.98 5.75 18.07
CA TYR A 299 -4.17 4.87 19.22
C TYR A 299 -4.23 3.41 18.77
N SER A 300 -3.59 2.51 19.49
CA SER A 300 -3.62 1.07 19.21
C SER A 300 -3.51 0.25 20.49
N ILE A 301 -4.24 -0.86 20.61
CA ILE A 301 -4.07 -1.80 21.73
C ILE A 301 -2.79 -2.60 21.48
N LYS A 302 -1.76 -2.38 22.30
CA LYS A 302 -0.45 -3.06 22.21
C LYS A 302 -0.44 -4.40 22.93
N LYS A 303 -1.14 -4.48 24.07
CA LYS A 303 -1.30 -5.69 24.86
C LYS A 303 -2.65 -5.64 25.56
N GLU A 304 -3.23 -6.81 25.79
CA GLU A 304 -4.52 -6.97 26.42
C GLU A 304 -4.55 -8.28 27.20
N ASN A 305 -5.28 -8.32 28.32
CA ASN A 305 -5.40 -9.50 29.17
C ASN A 305 -6.78 -9.52 29.86
N PRO A 306 -7.67 -10.45 29.49
CA PRO A 306 -7.59 -11.37 28.34
C PRO A 306 -7.64 -10.63 27.00
N ALA A 307 -7.01 -11.18 25.96
CA ALA A 307 -7.06 -10.61 24.62
C ALA A 307 -8.47 -10.70 24.01
N GLY A 308 -8.91 -9.64 23.34
CA GLY A 308 -10.25 -9.48 22.77
C GLY A 308 -11.24 -8.70 23.62
N ALA A 309 -10.90 -8.31 24.85
CA ALA A 309 -11.83 -7.72 25.82
C ALA A 309 -12.37 -6.34 25.46
N PHE A 310 -11.54 -5.46 24.90
CA PHE A 310 -11.85 -4.05 24.68
C PHE A 310 -11.81 -3.68 23.19
N MET A 311 -12.51 -2.60 22.88
CA MET A 311 -12.30 -1.84 21.64
C MET A 311 -12.15 -0.36 21.98
N ILE A 312 -11.28 0.32 21.24
CA ILE A 312 -11.01 1.75 21.43
C ILE A 312 -11.37 2.53 20.18
N PHE A 313 -11.94 3.73 20.37
CA PHE A 313 -12.36 4.61 19.28
C PHE A 313 -11.76 6.00 19.45
N PRO A 314 -11.07 6.57 18.44
CA PRO A 314 -10.61 7.95 18.51
C PRO A 314 -11.79 8.92 18.64
N SER A 315 -11.68 9.89 19.57
CA SER A 315 -12.57 11.06 19.58
C SER A 315 -12.17 11.99 18.45
N GLU A 316 -12.89 11.97 17.32
CA GLU A 316 -12.70 12.95 16.25
C GLU A 316 -13.32 14.32 16.59
N LYS A 317 -14.24 14.34 17.58
CA LYS A 317 -14.73 15.46 18.42
C LYS A 317 -15.92 14.99 19.27
N GLY A 318 -15.67 14.51 20.50
CA GLY A 318 -16.69 14.06 21.46
C GLY A 318 -16.95 15.07 22.58
N GLU A 319 -18.24 15.37 22.83
CA GLU A 319 -18.92 16.24 23.83
C GLU A 319 -18.27 17.54 24.38
N GLU A 320 -16.97 17.60 24.64
CA GLU A 320 -16.26 18.82 25.09
C GLU A 320 -15.12 19.26 24.13
N GLY A 321 -14.96 18.58 22.98
CA GLY A 321 -13.97 18.95 21.96
C GLY A 321 -12.54 18.55 22.32
N GLU A 322 -12.37 17.60 23.24
CA GLU A 322 -11.08 17.13 23.72
C GLU A 322 -10.54 15.94 22.91
N ASN A 323 -9.22 15.96 22.68
CA ASN A 323 -8.50 14.85 22.05
C ASN A 323 -8.41 13.66 23.00
N GLY A 324 -8.56 12.44 22.47
CA GLY A 324 -8.50 11.21 23.26
C GLY A 324 -9.17 10.03 22.56
N PHE A 325 -9.48 8.99 23.32
CA PHE A 325 -10.20 7.81 22.84
C PHE A 325 -11.24 7.29 23.85
N TYR A 326 -12.34 6.76 23.34
CA TYR A 326 -13.35 6.03 24.12
C TYR A 326 -12.95 4.54 24.23
N ILE A 327 -13.41 3.89 25.30
CA ILE A 327 -13.24 2.46 25.55
C ILE A 327 -14.63 1.81 25.64
N GLU A 328 -14.87 0.75 24.87
CA GLU A 328 -16.07 -0.10 24.94
C GLU A 328 -15.70 -1.57 25.17
N ILE A 329 -16.64 -2.35 25.70
CA ILE A 329 -16.55 -3.80 25.78
C ILE A 329 -16.67 -4.43 24.39
N LYS A 330 -15.67 -5.23 24.00
CA LYS A 330 -15.64 -5.96 22.72
C LYS A 330 -16.09 -7.41 22.86
N ASP A 331 -15.86 -8.06 23.98
CA ASP A 331 -16.36 -9.40 24.28
C ASP A 331 -16.79 -9.47 25.73
N VAL A 332 -18.10 -9.52 25.94
CA VAL A 332 -18.74 -9.51 27.25
C VAL A 332 -18.47 -10.79 28.06
N SER A 333 -18.23 -11.95 27.44
CA SER A 333 -17.94 -13.21 28.16
C SER A 333 -16.60 -13.20 28.91
N LEU A 334 -15.77 -12.20 28.63
CA LEU A 334 -14.51 -11.96 29.33
C LEU A 334 -14.71 -11.17 30.63
N PHE A 335 -15.87 -10.53 30.82
CA PHE A 335 -16.28 -9.79 32.01
C PHE A 335 -17.10 -10.73 32.90
N ASP A 336 -16.39 -11.69 33.49
CA ASP A 336 -16.89 -12.81 34.29
C ASP A 336 -15.96 -12.92 35.51
N TYR A 337 -16.50 -12.66 36.70
CA TYR A 337 -15.77 -12.57 37.98
C TYR A 337 -15.22 -13.94 38.40
N GLU A 338 -15.96 -15.02 38.12
CA GLU A 338 -15.51 -16.41 38.34
C GLU A 338 -14.24 -16.73 37.54
N LYS A 339 -14.03 -16.10 36.38
CA LYS A 339 -12.78 -16.20 35.61
C LYS A 339 -11.68 -15.27 36.10
N ARG A 340 -12.03 -14.03 36.46
CA ARG A 340 -11.06 -12.95 36.77
C ARG A 340 -11.71 -11.77 37.47
N THR A 341 -11.04 -11.23 38.48
CA THR A 341 -11.53 -10.02 39.20
C THR A 341 -11.22 -8.71 38.49
N GLU A 342 -10.34 -8.71 37.48
CA GLU A 342 -9.99 -7.54 36.68
C GLU A 342 -9.51 -7.90 35.27
N LEU A 343 -9.67 -6.96 34.35
CA LEU A 343 -9.19 -6.99 32.97
C LEU A 343 -8.25 -5.80 32.73
N THR A 344 -7.22 -5.97 31.90
CA THR A 344 -6.23 -4.92 31.64
C THR A 344 -5.86 -4.80 30.16
N ALA A 345 -5.57 -3.57 29.72
CA ALA A 345 -4.98 -3.31 28.41
C ALA A 345 -3.87 -2.25 28.49
N ILE A 346 -2.93 -2.32 27.56
CA ILE A 346 -1.91 -1.31 27.31
C ILE A 346 -2.20 -0.72 25.95
N VAL A 347 -2.65 0.53 25.91
CA VAL A 347 -2.85 1.29 24.67
C VAL A 347 -1.57 2.06 24.37
N LEU A 348 -1.01 1.83 23.19
CA LEU A 348 0.04 2.66 22.63
C LEU A 348 -0.58 3.86 21.95
N VAL A 349 -0.25 5.04 22.47
CA VAL A 349 -0.59 6.35 21.94
C VAL A 349 0.64 6.90 21.24
N THR A 350 0.54 7.35 19.99
CA THR A 350 1.66 7.99 19.27
C THR A 350 1.19 9.16 18.41
N ASN A 351 2.02 10.19 18.30
CA ASN A 351 1.81 11.36 17.44
C ASN A 351 2.57 11.26 16.09
N GLY A 352 3.37 10.21 15.90
CA GLY A 352 4.30 10.02 14.78
C GLY A 352 5.76 9.93 15.21
N GLU A 353 6.17 10.74 16.18
CA GLU A 353 7.57 10.86 16.65
C GLU A 353 7.78 10.15 17.98
N THR A 354 6.94 10.46 18.98
CA THR A 354 6.99 9.90 20.32
C THR A 354 5.82 8.97 20.55
N SER A 355 5.96 8.10 21.56
CA SER A 355 4.86 7.23 21.98
C SER A 355 4.79 7.10 23.49
N LYS A 356 3.57 6.93 23.98
CA LYS A 356 3.26 6.72 25.38
C LYS A 356 2.32 5.53 25.54
N GLU A 357 2.62 4.69 26.52
CA GLU A 357 1.72 3.64 26.95
C GLU A 357 0.74 4.19 27.99
N VAL A 358 -0.53 3.81 27.83
CA VAL A 358 -1.62 4.07 28.78
C VAL A 358 -2.19 2.73 29.23
N THR A 359 -2.23 2.52 30.54
CA THR A 359 -2.84 1.33 31.13
C THR A 359 -4.34 1.57 31.31
N ILE A 360 -5.15 0.63 30.82
CA ILE A 360 -6.57 0.51 31.12
C ILE A 360 -6.70 -0.63 32.13
N THR A 361 -7.40 -0.38 33.24
CA THR A 361 -7.75 -1.38 34.26
C THR A 361 -9.25 -1.33 34.50
N VAL A 362 -9.93 -2.46 34.33
CA VAL A 362 -11.36 -2.60 34.64
C VAL A 362 -11.52 -3.68 35.70
N LYS A 363 -11.96 -3.29 36.88
CA LYS A 363 -12.29 -4.22 37.98
C LYS A 363 -13.74 -4.68 37.86
N LEU A 364 -13.99 -5.94 38.17
CA LEU A 364 -15.33 -6.51 38.17
C LEU A 364 -15.92 -6.52 39.59
N ASN A 365 -17.19 -6.15 39.71
CA ASN A 365 -18.00 -6.46 40.89
C ASN A 365 -18.68 -7.82 40.69
N ASP A 366 -18.53 -8.69 41.68
CA ASP A 366 -19.15 -10.01 41.83
C ASP A 366 -20.66 -9.88 42.07
N ILE A 367 -21.46 -10.52 41.22
CA ILE A 367 -22.92 -10.72 41.35
C ILE A 367 -23.20 -12.17 41.73
N VAL A 368 -22.56 -12.60 42.82
CA VAL A 368 -22.70 -13.88 43.52
C VAL A 368 -22.88 -15.06 42.55
N GLY A 369 -21.91 -15.22 41.66
CA GLY A 369 -21.78 -16.39 40.80
C GLY A 369 -22.57 -16.37 39.48
N ASP A 370 -23.02 -15.21 38.96
CA ASP A 370 -23.69 -15.09 37.65
C ASP A 370 -22.71 -15.34 36.50
N ILE A 371 -22.86 -16.49 35.84
CA ILE A 371 -22.06 -16.80 34.67
C ILE A 371 -22.42 -15.85 33.53
N ASN A 372 -21.42 -15.15 33.00
CA ASN A 372 -21.59 -14.31 31.82
C ASN A 372 -21.40 -15.13 30.51
N PHE A 373 -22.30 -14.92 29.55
CA PHE A 373 -22.35 -15.64 28.28
C PHE A 373 -22.35 -14.63 27.12
N ALA A 374 -21.40 -14.74 26.18
CA ALA A 374 -21.35 -13.86 25.01
C ALA A 374 -22.57 -14.03 24.09
N ASP A 375 -22.99 -15.28 23.86
CA ASP A 375 -24.14 -15.56 23.02
C ASP A 375 -25.45 -15.43 23.80
N LEU A 376 -26.21 -14.37 23.49
CA LEU A 376 -27.50 -14.11 24.10
C LEU A 376 -28.55 -15.19 23.77
N ASN A 377 -28.42 -15.92 22.66
CA ASN A 377 -29.27 -17.08 22.39
C ASN A 377 -28.88 -18.28 23.26
N PHE A 378 -27.61 -18.41 23.66
CA PHE A 378 -27.18 -19.42 24.63
C PHE A 378 -27.77 -19.14 26.01
N LYS A 379 -27.60 -17.92 26.56
CA LYS A 379 -28.25 -17.53 27.84
C LYS A 379 -29.77 -17.75 27.78
N LYS A 380 -30.44 -17.34 26.69
CA LYS A 380 -31.88 -17.61 26.47
C LYS A 380 -32.25 -19.10 26.37
N ALA A 381 -31.37 -19.96 25.86
CA ALA A 381 -31.61 -21.38 25.75
C ALA A 381 -31.48 -22.06 27.12
N LEU A 382 -30.50 -21.68 27.93
CA LEU A 382 -30.32 -22.13 29.32
C LEU A 382 -31.53 -21.75 30.20
N LEU A 383 -31.92 -20.48 30.19
CA LEU A 383 -33.09 -19.94 30.92
C LEU A 383 -34.43 -20.59 30.51
N LYS A 384 -34.49 -21.22 29.33
CA LYS A 384 -35.69 -21.92 28.81
C LYS A 384 -35.54 -23.44 28.78
N HIS A 385 -34.45 -23.97 29.33
CA HIS A 385 -34.20 -25.40 29.36
C HIS A 385 -35.14 -26.07 30.38
N THR A 386 -35.74 -27.19 30.01
CA THR A 386 -36.83 -27.81 30.78
C THR A 386 -36.56 -29.24 31.25
N ASN A 387 -35.46 -29.86 30.81
CA ASN A 387 -35.11 -31.23 31.16
C ASN A 387 -33.57 -31.45 31.20
N PRO A 388 -32.89 -31.09 32.31
CA PRO A 388 -33.43 -30.51 33.54
C PRO A 388 -33.78 -29.03 33.39
N ILE A 389 -34.47 -28.46 34.38
CA ILE A 389 -34.52 -27.00 34.54
C ILE A 389 -33.13 -26.55 35.00
N ILE A 390 -32.55 -25.54 34.33
CA ILE A 390 -31.20 -25.02 34.63
C ILE A 390 -31.28 -23.80 35.53
N ASP A 391 -32.10 -22.80 35.16
CA ASP A 391 -32.51 -21.70 36.04
C ASP A 391 -33.52 -22.24 37.05
N THR A 392 -33.03 -22.68 38.22
CA THR A 392 -33.82 -23.41 39.22
C THR A 392 -34.63 -22.50 40.13
N ASN A 393 -34.19 -21.25 40.29
CA ASN A 393 -34.84 -20.25 41.13
C ASN A 393 -35.76 -19.30 40.32
N THR A 394 -35.64 -19.29 38.98
CA THR A 394 -36.36 -18.45 38.01
C THR A 394 -36.15 -16.94 38.16
N ASP A 395 -34.95 -16.51 38.57
CA ASP A 395 -34.58 -15.09 38.69
C ASP A 395 -33.95 -14.50 37.39
N GLY A 396 -33.61 -15.34 36.40
CA GLY A 396 -33.00 -14.91 35.14
C GLY A 396 -31.46 -14.93 35.12
N VAL A 397 -30.84 -15.34 36.22
CA VAL A 397 -29.40 -15.57 36.41
C VAL A 397 -29.12 -17.07 36.17
N ILE A 398 -27.91 -17.41 35.71
CA ILE A 398 -27.46 -18.81 35.69
C ILE A 398 -26.24 -18.89 36.60
N THR A 399 -26.43 -19.41 37.80
CA THR A 399 -25.35 -19.41 38.78
C THR A 399 -24.37 -20.57 38.58
N LEU A 400 -23.14 -20.41 39.06
CA LEU A 400 -22.14 -21.47 39.11
C LEU A 400 -22.64 -22.75 39.84
N GLU A 401 -23.45 -22.60 40.89
CA GLU A 401 -24.00 -23.75 41.63
C GLU A 401 -25.08 -24.49 40.84
N GLU A 402 -25.85 -23.79 40.00
CA GLU A 402 -26.80 -24.40 39.06
C GLU A 402 -26.08 -25.11 37.90
N ALA A 403 -25.09 -24.46 37.28
CA ALA A 403 -24.34 -25.05 36.18
C ALA A 403 -23.62 -26.35 36.59
N LYS A 404 -23.04 -26.40 37.80
CA LYS A 404 -22.31 -27.58 38.33
C LYS A 404 -23.14 -28.85 38.46
N VAL A 405 -24.47 -28.76 38.61
CA VAL A 405 -25.33 -29.95 38.83
C VAL A 405 -26.03 -30.46 37.56
N VAL A 406 -25.92 -29.74 36.45
CA VAL A 406 -26.56 -30.10 35.18
C VAL A 406 -25.80 -31.23 34.50
N THR A 407 -26.48 -32.36 34.31
CA THR A 407 -25.93 -33.56 33.64
C THR A 407 -26.33 -33.68 32.17
N LYS A 408 -27.37 -32.98 31.73
CA LYS A 408 -27.85 -32.99 30.34
C LYS A 408 -28.18 -31.58 29.85
N MET A 409 -27.79 -31.28 28.62
CA MET A 409 -28.09 -30.02 27.94
C MET A 409 -28.49 -30.29 26.50
N ASP A 410 -29.66 -29.78 26.08
CA ASP A 410 -30.10 -29.72 24.70
C ASP A 410 -30.32 -28.27 24.29
N VAL A 411 -29.34 -27.75 23.57
CA VAL A 411 -29.27 -26.41 22.99
C VAL A 411 -29.18 -26.48 21.47
N GLY A 412 -29.63 -27.58 20.86
CA GLY A 412 -29.73 -27.71 19.41
C GLY A 412 -30.84 -26.84 18.82
N ARG A 413 -30.63 -26.35 17.59
CA ARG A 413 -31.60 -25.52 16.83
C ARG A 413 -31.98 -24.22 17.55
N LYS A 414 -30.98 -23.53 18.13
CA LYS A 414 -31.17 -22.30 18.91
C LYS A 414 -30.51 -21.06 18.29
N SER A 415 -29.75 -21.21 17.20
CA SER A 415 -28.93 -20.13 16.60
C SER A 415 -27.89 -19.59 17.59
N ILE A 416 -27.20 -20.52 18.25
CA ILE A 416 -26.10 -20.26 19.20
C ILE A 416 -24.76 -20.37 18.46
N THR A 417 -24.15 -19.22 18.22
CA THR A 417 -22.87 -19.08 17.51
C THR A 417 -21.64 -19.22 18.40
N ASP A 418 -21.81 -19.10 19.73
CA ASP A 418 -20.76 -19.27 20.72
C ASP A 418 -21.31 -19.97 21.99
N LEU A 419 -20.61 -21.00 22.46
CA LEU A 419 -20.93 -21.78 23.66
C LEU A 419 -20.04 -21.45 24.87
N SER A 420 -19.25 -20.39 24.81
CA SER A 420 -18.46 -19.89 25.95
C SER A 420 -19.35 -19.72 27.19
N GLY A 421 -18.90 -20.27 28.33
CA GLY A 421 -19.69 -20.52 29.54
C GLY A 421 -20.05 -22.00 29.73
N ILE A 422 -19.98 -22.85 28.69
CA ILE A 422 -20.23 -24.30 28.83
C ILE A 422 -19.20 -25.00 29.74
N GLU A 423 -18.01 -24.42 29.92
CA GLU A 423 -16.96 -24.93 30.78
C GLU A 423 -17.35 -25.08 32.26
N TYR A 424 -18.38 -24.34 32.71
CA TYR A 424 -18.90 -24.41 34.08
C TYR A 424 -19.80 -25.63 34.32
N PHE A 425 -20.35 -26.22 33.25
CA PHE A 425 -21.22 -27.39 33.29
C PHE A 425 -20.39 -28.68 33.43
N THR A 426 -19.65 -28.76 34.54
CA THR A 426 -18.62 -29.79 34.79
C THR A 426 -19.17 -31.20 35.01
N ALA A 427 -20.44 -31.32 35.41
CA ALA A 427 -21.15 -32.61 35.54
C ALA A 427 -21.85 -33.08 34.25
N LEU A 428 -21.72 -32.36 33.14
CA LEU A 428 -22.43 -32.63 31.89
C LEU A 428 -22.01 -33.97 31.28
N THR A 429 -22.94 -34.92 31.20
CA THR A 429 -22.76 -36.26 30.61
C THR A 429 -23.35 -36.38 29.21
N THR A 430 -24.32 -35.53 28.85
CA THR A 430 -24.97 -35.50 27.53
C THR A 430 -25.10 -34.07 27.03
N LEU A 431 -24.47 -33.75 25.91
CA LEU A 431 -24.62 -32.47 25.21
C LEU A 431 -25.21 -32.69 23.81
N ASN A 432 -26.29 -31.99 23.51
CA ASN A 432 -26.77 -31.76 22.16
C ASN A 432 -26.65 -30.25 21.85
N CYS A 433 -25.79 -29.90 20.91
CA CYS A 433 -25.66 -28.56 20.33
C CYS A 433 -25.83 -28.56 18.81
N SER A 434 -26.51 -29.58 18.26
CA SER A 434 -26.62 -29.79 16.81
C SER A 434 -27.66 -28.93 16.09
N SER A 435 -27.49 -28.78 14.78
CA SER A 435 -28.37 -28.10 13.83
C SER A 435 -28.58 -26.60 14.06
N ASN A 436 -28.37 -25.78 13.02
CA ASN A 436 -28.71 -24.35 12.99
C ASN A 436 -28.14 -23.53 14.17
N ASN A 437 -26.94 -23.88 14.63
CA ASN A 437 -26.20 -23.11 15.62
C ASN A 437 -25.02 -22.35 15.00
N ASN A 438 -24.44 -22.81 13.87
CA ASN A 438 -23.33 -22.15 13.19
C ASN A 438 -22.08 -21.99 14.08
N LEU A 439 -21.85 -23.00 14.94
CA LEU A 439 -20.65 -23.07 15.77
C LEU A 439 -19.43 -23.33 14.89
N THR A 440 -18.42 -22.46 14.99
CA THR A 440 -17.12 -22.65 14.32
C THR A 440 -16.04 -23.20 15.26
N ILE A 441 -16.24 -23.02 16.58
CA ILE A 441 -15.35 -23.44 17.66
C ILE A 441 -16.20 -24.14 18.73
N LEU A 442 -15.69 -25.24 19.30
CA LEU A 442 -16.33 -25.99 20.37
C LEU A 442 -15.28 -26.50 21.37
N ASP A 443 -15.04 -25.76 22.45
CA ASP A 443 -14.17 -26.20 23.56
C ASP A 443 -15.01 -26.98 24.60
N LEU A 444 -14.70 -28.26 24.77
CA LEU A 444 -15.31 -29.15 25.76
C LEU A 444 -14.27 -29.70 26.76
N SER A 445 -13.11 -29.05 26.86
CA SER A 445 -11.96 -29.50 27.66
C SER A 445 -12.22 -29.57 29.17
N LYS A 446 -13.27 -28.90 29.66
CA LYS A 446 -13.72 -28.96 31.06
C LYS A 446 -14.89 -29.91 31.29
N ASN A 447 -15.65 -30.26 30.26
CA ASN A 447 -16.80 -31.18 30.33
C ASN A 447 -16.33 -32.64 30.27
N ILE A 448 -15.40 -32.99 31.17
CA ILE A 448 -14.69 -34.28 31.19
C ILE A 448 -15.60 -35.49 31.47
N ALA A 449 -16.80 -35.24 31.99
CA ALA A 449 -17.83 -36.24 32.27
C ALA A 449 -18.68 -36.63 31.04
N LEU A 450 -18.48 -35.99 29.87
CA LEU A 450 -19.28 -36.25 28.67
C LEU A 450 -19.19 -37.71 28.21
N THR A 451 -20.37 -38.34 28.10
CA THR A 451 -20.59 -39.70 27.59
C THR A 451 -21.30 -39.73 26.23
N GLU A 452 -22.03 -38.65 25.90
CA GLU A 452 -22.74 -38.47 24.64
C GLU A 452 -22.58 -37.03 24.16
N LEU A 453 -22.09 -36.85 22.93
CA LEU A 453 -21.98 -35.56 22.25
C LEU A 453 -22.65 -35.62 20.87
N ASP A 454 -23.59 -34.72 20.63
CA ASP A 454 -24.10 -34.39 19.30
C ASP A 454 -23.83 -32.92 18.99
N CYS A 455 -22.86 -32.68 18.10
CA CYS A 455 -22.48 -31.36 17.60
C CYS A 455 -22.71 -31.22 16.08
N SER A 456 -23.53 -32.12 15.50
CA SER A 456 -23.76 -32.19 14.06
C SER A 456 -24.44 -30.95 13.45
N SER A 457 -24.31 -30.76 12.14
CA SER A 457 -24.93 -29.65 11.39
C SER A 457 -24.53 -28.26 11.96
N ASN A 458 -23.22 -28.01 11.95
CA ASN A 458 -22.54 -26.77 12.36
C ASN A 458 -21.36 -26.49 11.41
N ASP A 459 -20.60 -25.43 11.66
CA ASP A 459 -19.48 -24.98 10.82
C ASP A 459 -18.12 -25.31 11.49
N ILE A 460 -18.04 -26.41 12.25
CA ILE A 460 -16.87 -26.72 13.10
C ILE A 460 -15.72 -27.23 12.25
N THR A 461 -14.59 -26.52 12.28
CA THR A 461 -13.39 -26.85 11.50
C THR A 461 -12.37 -27.73 12.25
N THR A 462 -12.41 -27.71 13.59
CA THR A 462 -11.55 -28.55 14.46
C THR A 462 -12.32 -28.99 15.71
N LEU A 463 -12.11 -30.24 16.13
CA LEU A 463 -12.80 -30.82 17.29
C LEU A 463 -11.81 -31.64 18.15
N ASP A 464 -11.47 -31.14 19.35
CA ASP A 464 -10.67 -31.85 20.34
C ASP A 464 -11.57 -32.56 21.37
N VAL A 465 -11.69 -33.88 21.25
CA VAL A 465 -12.38 -34.75 22.23
C VAL A 465 -11.42 -35.51 23.15
N SER A 466 -10.13 -35.14 23.17
CA SER A 466 -9.08 -35.88 23.90
C SER A 466 -9.24 -35.87 25.43
N LYS A 467 -10.04 -34.94 25.96
CA LYS A 467 -10.36 -34.85 27.40
C LYS A 467 -11.63 -35.62 27.78
N ASN A 468 -12.53 -35.84 26.82
CA ASN A 468 -13.83 -36.46 27.03
C ASN A 468 -13.71 -37.99 26.90
N ILE A 469 -12.81 -38.57 27.71
CA ILE A 469 -12.43 -40.00 27.66
C ILE A 469 -13.57 -40.97 28.00
N GLU A 470 -14.66 -40.44 28.57
CA GLU A 470 -15.89 -41.18 28.89
C GLU A 470 -16.87 -41.25 27.71
N LEU A 471 -16.59 -40.60 26.58
CA LEU A 471 -17.47 -40.62 25.40
C LEU A 471 -17.74 -42.04 24.90
N THR A 472 -19.03 -42.37 24.84
CA THR A 472 -19.60 -43.59 24.26
C THR A 472 -20.28 -43.33 22.92
N LYS A 473 -20.79 -42.10 22.70
CA LYS A 473 -21.39 -41.68 21.43
C LYS A 473 -20.84 -40.32 21.02
N LEU A 474 -20.37 -40.24 19.77
CA LEU A 474 -19.98 -39.00 19.12
C LEU A 474 -20.72 -38.88 17.78
N ASN A 475 -21.56 -37.85 17.66
CA ASN A 475 -22.10 -37.40 16.39
C ASN A 475 -21.54 -36.02 16.05
N CYS A 476 -20.68 -35.97 15.04
CA CYS A 476 -20.10 -34.73 14.51
C CYS A 476 -20.30 -34.65 12.99
N ASN A 477 -21.38 -35.24 12.47
CA ASN A 477 -21.69 -35.19 11.05
C ASN A 477 -22.02 -33.76 10.59
N ASP A 478 -21.93 -33.47 9.30
CA ASP A 478 -22.33 -32.18 8.70
C ASP A 478 -21.60 -31.01 9.37
N ASN A 479 -20.28 -30.97 9.14
CA ASN A 479 -19.31 -30.00 9.67
C ASN A 479 -18.10 -29.90 8.70
N ASP A 480 -17.19 -28.95 8.93
CA ASP A 480 -16.00 -28.71 8.11
C ASP A 480 -14.74 -29.46 8.61
N LEU A 481 -14.89 -30.62 9.26
CA LEU A 481 -13.75 -31.35 9.84
C LEU A 481 -12.91 -32.01 8.74
N THR A 482 -11.62 -31.64 8.67
CA THR A 482 -10.63 -32.28 7.79
C THR A 482 -9.89 -33.45 8.46
N SER A 483 -9.94 -33.52 9.79
CA SER A 483 -9.45 -34.64 10.61
C SER A 483 -10.18 -34.70 11.95
N VAL A 484 -10.20 -35.89 12.59
CA VAL A 484 -10.72 -36.08 13.96
C VAL A 484 -9.94 -37.18 14.67
N ASP A 485 -9.38 -36.89 15.87
CA ASP A 485 -8.67 -37.89 16.70
C ASP A 485 -9.62 -38.45 17.78
N VAL A 486 -10.06 -39.68 17.58
CA VAL A 486 -10.89 -40.45 18.54
C VAL A 486 -10.09 -41.49 19.34
N SER A 487 -8.75 -41.45 19.27
CA SER A 487 -7.85 -42.46 19.86
C SER A 487 -7.90 -42.54 21.39
N LYS A 488 -8.41 -41.49 22.07
CA LYS A 488 -8.61 -41.44 23.53
C LYS A 488 -9.98 -41.95 23.95
N ASN A 489 -10.96 -41.90 23.06
CA ASN A 489 -12.37 -42.19 23.34
C ASN A 489 -12.64 -43.69 23.13
N VAL A 490 -11.86 -44.52 23.84
CA VAL A 490 -11.83 -45.99 23.70
C VAL A 490 -13.15 -46.68 24.06
N LYS A 491 -14.12 -45.94 24.61
CA LYS A 491 -15.47 -46.38 24.96
C LYS A 491 -16.51 -46.10 23.88
N LEU A 492 -16.14 -45.45 22.77
CA LEU A 492 -17.07 -45.15 21.66
C LEU A 492 -17.69 -46.43 21.08
N ASN A 493 -19.00 -46.57 21.25
CA ASN A 493 -19.84 -47.57 20.57
C ASN A 493 -20.57 -46.98 19.35
N PHE A 494 -20.73 -45.66 19.29
CA PHE A 494 -21.31 -44.94 18.15
C PHE A 494 -20.38 -43.81 17.71
N LEU A 495 -20.03 -43.79 16.43
CA LEU A 495 -19.33 -42.69 15.78
C LEU A 495 -20.01 -42.35 14.45
N ASN A 496 -20.40 -41.10 14.27
CA ASN A 496 -20.86 -40.61 12.97
C ASN A 496 -20.11 -39.32 12.60
N THR A 497 -19.43 -39.41 11.45
CA THR A 497 -18.52 -38.40 10.88
C THR A 497 -18.88 -38.09 9.42
N SER A 498 -20.03 -38.56 8.94
CA SER A 498 -20.52 -38.27 7.58
C SER A 498 -20.69 -36.77 7.32
N GLN A 499 -20.72 -36.34 6.07
CA GLN A 499 -20.78 -34.92 5.69
C GLN A 499 -19.67 -34.09 6.36
N ASN A 500 -18.42 -34.55 6.20
CA ASN A 500 -17.20 -33.82 6.55
C ASN A 500 -16.13 -34.09 5.49
N PRO A 501 -15.24 -33.12 5.17
CA PRO A 501 -14.13 -33.29 4.22
C PRO A 501 -12.92 -34.06 4.82
N LEU A 502 -13.18 -35.18 5.50
CA LEU A 502 -12.16 -36.00 6.17
C LEU A 502 -11.24 -36.70 5.17
N ILE A 503 -9.92 -36.56 5.35
CA ILE A 503 -8.90 -37.17 4.48
C ILE A 503 -8.47 -38.57 4.99
N ASP A 504 -8.60 -38.81 6.30
CA ASP A 504 -8.25 -40.07 6.97
C ASP A 504 -9.10 -40.26 8.25
N LEU A 505 -9.23 -41.50 8.74
CA LEU A 505 -9.96 -41.85 9.96
C LEU A 505 -9.38 -43.11 10.64
N ASP A 506 -8.54 -42.92 11.66
CA ASP A 506 -8.05 -44.02 12.53
C ASP A 506 -9.05 -44.32 13.67
N ILE A 507 -9.76 -45.43 13.55
CA ILE A 507 -10.64 -45.99 14.60
C ILE A 507 -10.08 -47.27 15.26
N SER A 508 -8.77 -47.54 15.11
CA SER A 508 -8.11 -48.76 15.60
C SER A 508 -8.13 -48.93 17.12
N LYS A 509 -8.45 -47.88 17.87
CA LYS A 509 -8.57 -47.88 19.35
C LYS A 509 -10.00 -48.07 19.83
N ASN A 510 -11.00 -47.82 18.98
CA ASN A 510 -12.41 -47.88 19.32
C ASN A 510 -12.93 -49.31 19.07
N THR A 511 -12.32 -50.29 19.76
CA THR A 511 -12.55 -51.73 19.53
C THR A 511 -13.94 -52.20 19.94
N VAL A 512 -14.68 -51.38 20.69
CA VAL A 512 -16.09 -51.58 21.08
C VAL A 512 -17.08 -50.85 20.16
N LEU A 513 -16.63 -50.30 19.03
CA LEU A 513 -17.48 -49.57 18.09
C LEU A 513 -18.54 -50.51 17.46
N GLU A 514 -19.82 -50.19 17.67
CA GLU A 514 -20.98 -50.95 17.20
C GLU A 514 -21.63 -50.32 15.97
N THR A 515 -21.57 -48.99 15.85
CA THR A 515 -22.12 -48.21 14.74
C THR A 515 -21.10 -47.21 14.20
N LEU A 516 -20.86 -47.24 12.90
CA LEU A 516 -20.05 -46.25 12.18
C LEU A 516 -20.87 -45.62 11.04
N GLY A 517 -20.90 -44.29 11.00
CA GLY A 517 -21.35 -43.49 9.86
C GLY A 517 -20.21 -42.63 9.29
N TYR A 518 -19.99 -42.69 7.98
CA TYR A 518 -18.88 -42.00 7.30
C TYR A 518 -19.26 -41.49 5.89
N GLY A 519 -18.59 -40.41 5.46
CA GLY A 519 -18.49 -39.97 4.07
C GLY A 519 -19.44 -38.83 3.64
N ASP A 520 -19.09 -38.17 2.55
CA ASP A 520 -19.59 -36.84 2.10
C ASP A 520 -19.38 -36.65 0.59
N GLU A 521 -20.19 -35.80 -0.07
CA GLU A 521 -19.97 -35.45 -1.48
C GLU A 521 -18.54 -34.91 -1.77
N ASN A 522 -17.82 -34.43 -0.74
CA ASN A 522 -16.44 -33.95 -0.80
C ASN A 522 -15.46 -34.76 0.06
N SER A 523 -15.78 -35.99 0.50
CA SER A 523 -14.88 -36.86 1.28
C SER A 523 -13.88 -37.60 0.37
N PRO A 524 -12.57 -37.24 0.33
CA PRO A 524 -11.59 -37.84 -0.59
C PRO A 524 -11.03 -39.20 -0.09
N LEU A 525 -11.76 -39.91 0.78
CA LEU A 525 -11.23 -41.11 1.45
C LEU A 525 -11.11 -42.28 0.46
N THR A 526 -9.89 -42.77 0.29
CA THR A 526 -9.54 -43.87 -0.64
C THR A 526 -9.31 -45.21 0.06
N THR A 527 -9.14 -45.22 1.39
CA THR A 527 -8.95 -46.43 2.21
C THR A 527 -9.58 -46.28 3.59
N LEU A 528 -10.12 -47.35 4.16
CA LEU A 528 -10.61 -47.40 5.56
C LEU A 528 -10.25 -48.76 6.19
N ASP A 529 -9.50 -48.78 7.30
CA ASP A 529 -9.21 -50.00 8.08
C ASP A 529 -10.20 -50.13 9.25
N ILE A 530 -11.11 -51.11 9.15
CA ILE A 530 -12.06 -51.47 10.21
C ILE A 530 -11.75 -52.83 10.87
N SER A 531 -10.56 -53.39 10.64
CA SER A 531 -10.15 -54.74 11.07
C SER A 531 -10.05 -54.92 12.59
N LYS A 532 -10.11 -53.83 13.36
CA LYS A 532 -10.08 -53.83 14.83
C LYS A 532 -11.47 -53.64 15.45
N ASN A 533 -12.48 -53.33 14.64
CA ASN A 533 -13.82 -52.97 15.06
C ASN A 533 -14.77 -54.16 14.84
N ALA A 534 -14.41 -55.32 15.38
CA ALA A 534 -15.15 -56.58 15.22
C ALA A 534 -16.57 -56.54 15.81
N LYS A 535 -16.89 -55.50 16.60
CA LYS A 535 -18.21 -55.22 17.16
C LYS A 535 -19.15 -54.41 16.26
N LEU A 536 -18.68 -53.97 15.08
CA LEU A 536 -19.53 -53.25 14.13
C LEU A 536 -20.73 -54.11 13.72
N SER A 537 -21.91 -53.67 14.13
CA SER A 537 -23.21 -54.25 13.79
C SER A 537 -23.92 -53.43 12.71
N THR A 538 -23.56 -52.16 12.58
CA THR A 538 -24.13 -51.19 11.65
C THR A 538 -23.03 -50.35 11.01
N LEU A 539 -22.96 -50.35 9.68
CA LEU A 539 -21.99 -49.56 8.91
C LEU A 539 -22.71 -48.80 7.78
N PHE A 540 -22.61 -47.48 7.81
CA PHE A 540 -23.07 -46.58 6.75
C PHE A 540 -21.87 -45.84 6.15
N ILE A 541 -21.61 -46.04 4.87
CA ILE A 541 -20.60 -45.30 4.11
C ILE A 541 -21.30 -44.68 2.91
N GLY A 542 -21.21 -43.37 2.74
CA GLY A 542 -21.81 -42.68 1.59
C GLY A 542 -20.81 -41.74 0.94
N TYR A 543 -20.82 -41.62 -0.38
CA TYR A 543 -20.03 -40.61 -1.11
C TYR A 543 -18.53 -40.72 -0.78
N THR A 544 -17.86 -41.72 -1.35
CA THR A 544 -16.42 -41.95 -1.12
C THR A 544 -15.70 -42.46 -2.36
N ASP A 545 -14.40 -42.18 -2.44
CA ASP A 545 -13.49 -42.73 -3.44
C ASP A 545 -12.95 -44.13 -3.06
N LEU A 546 -13.59 -44.83 -2.12
CA LEU A 546 -13.27 -46.22 -1.79
C LEU A 546 -13.49 -47.13 -3.00
N THR A 547 -12.44 -47.84 -3.40
CA THR A 547 -12.47 -48.83 -4.49
C THR A 547 -12.68 -50.27 -4.01
N SER A 548 -12.38 -50.52 -2.74
CA SER A 548 -12.54 -51.81 -2.03
C SER A 548 -12.55 -51.58 -0.51
N ILE A 549 -13.06 -52.55 0.24
CA ILE A 549 -13.07 -52.57 1.71
C ILE A 549 -13.02 -54.02 2.22
N ASP A 550 -12.27 -54.29 3.29
CA ASP A 550 -12.23 -55.60 3.95
C ASP A 550 -13.24 -55.63 5.11
N LEU A 551 -14.27 -56.47 4.97
CA LEU A 551 -15.34 -56.68 5.96
C LEU A 551 -15.20 -58.02 6.69
N SER A 552 -14.13 -58.79 6.45
CA SER A 552 -13.98 -60.19 6.92
C SER A 552 -13.96 -60.33 8.44
N ASN A 553 -13.50 -59.31 9.16
CA ASN A 553 -13.45 -59.29 10.62
C ASN A 553 -14.74 -58.77 11.27
N ASN A 554 -15.66 -58.18 10.50
CA ASN A 554 -16.86 -57.51 11.00
C ASN A 554 -18.08 -58.45 10.87
N THR A 555 -17.94 -59.66 11.44
CA THR A 555 -18.92 -60.74 11.32
C THR A 555 -20.22 -60.48 12.07
N GLU A 556 -20.24 -59.50 12.99
CA GLU A 556 -21.43 -59.03 13.71
C GLU A 556 -22.28 -58.02 12.90
N LEU A 557 -21.88 -57.66 11.67
CA LEU A 557 -22.64 -56.75 10.80
C LEU A 557 -24.04 -57.29 10.50
N THR A 558 -25.06 -56.53 10.93
CA THR A 558 -26.49 -56.79 10.67
C THR A 558 -27.10 -55.81 9.68
N ARG A 559 -26.53 -54.60 9.56
CA ARG A 559 -26.97 -53.53 8.67
C ARG A 559 -25.75 -52.93 7.96
N LEU A 560 -25.77 -52.94 6.63
CA LEU A 560 -24.69 -52.40 5.81
C LEU A 560 -25.28 -51.55 4.70
N ALA A 561 -24.75 -50.34 4.51
CA ALA A 561 -25.16 -49.45 3.44
C ALA A 561 -23.94 -48.79 2.78
N PHE A 562 -23.92 -48.81 1.45
CA PHE A 562 -23.00 -48.03 0.63
C PHE A 562 -23.76 -47.17 -0.37
N LEU A 563 -23.58 -45.85 -0.27
CA LEU A 563 -24.16 -44.88 -1.19
C LEU A 563 -23.03 -44.24 -2.02
N PHE A 564 -23.24 -44.05 -3.32
CA PHE A 564 -22.37 -43.24 -4.20
C PHE A 564 -20.86 -43.49 -4.01
N SER A 565 -20.43 -44.76 -4.10
CA SER A 565 -19.02 -45.14 -3.88
C SER A 565 -18.42 -45.84 -5.10
N ASN A 566 -17.13 -45.58 -5.36
CA ASN A 566 -16.38 -46.10 -6.51
C ASN A 566 -15.92 -47.58 -6.37
N MET A 567 -16.63 -48.37 -5.56
CA MET A 567 -16.29 -49.77 -5.29
C MET A 567 -16.56 -50.65 -6.51
N THR A 568 -15.59 -51.50 -6.85
CA THR A 568 -15.66 -52.41 -8.01
C THR A 568 -15.92 -53.87 -7.64
N THR A 569 -15.53 -54.25 -6.42
CA THR A 569 -15.71 -55.58 -5.84
C THR A 569 -16.13 -55.45 -4.38
N LEU A 570 -16.83 -56.47 -3.86
CA LEU A 570 -17.20 -56.57 -2.46
C LEU A 570 -17.36 -58.04 -2.08
N ASP A 571 -16.75 -58.46 -0.98
CA ASP A 571 -16.93 -59.78 -0.38
C ASP A 571 -17.79 -59.66 0.89
N LEU A 572 -18.93 -60.35 0.91
CA LEU A 572 -19.85 -60.43 2.05
C LEU A 572 -19.99 -61.85 2.61
N SER A 573 -19.14 -62.79 2.18
CA SER A 573 -19.19 -64.21 2.54
C SER A 573 -19.06 -64.48 4.05
N HIS A 574 -18.38 -63.58 4.76
CA HIS A 574 -18.16 -63.67 6.21
C HIS A 574 -19.25 -62.98 7.03
N ASN A 575 -20.05 -62.10 6.42
CA ASN A 575 -21.05 -61.25 7.10
C ASN A 575 -22.44 -61.93 7.10
N THR A 576 -22.48 -63.18 7.57
CA THR A 576 -23.68 -64.04 7.53
C THR A 576 -24.85 -63.53 8.38
N ALA A 577 -24.58 -62.63 9.34
CA ALA A 577 -25.56 -61.95 10.18
C ALA A 577 -26.29 -60.77 9.50
N LEU A 578 -25.94 -60.42 8.25
CA LEU A 578 -26.58 -59.30 7.53
C LEU A 578 -28.08 -59.54 7.33
N THR A 579 -28.88 -58.61 7.86
CA THR A 579 -30.35 -58.59 7.74
C THR A 579 -30.83 -57.51 6.77
N HIS A 580 -30.08 -56.41 6.66
CA HIS A 580 -30.35 -55.26 5.81
C HIS A 580 -29.11 -54.89 5.01
N LEU A 581 -29.27 -54.75 3.69
CA LEU A 581 -28.21 -54.40 2.77
C LEU A 581 -28.71 -53.34 1.78
N ASP A 582 -28.02 -52.20 1.70
CA ASP A 582 -28.40 -51.09 0.82
C ASP A 582 -27.19 -50.64 -0.04
N PHE A 583 -27.39 -50.60 -1.35
CA PHE A 583 -26.47 -50.07 -2.33
C PHE A 583 -27.21 -49.13 -3.28
N LEU A 584 -26.76 -47.88 -3.33
CA LEU A 584 -27.24 -46.89 -4.28
C LEU A 584 -26.06 -46.35 -5.09
N ALA A 585 -26.18 -46.40 -6.42
CA ALA A 585 -25.23 -45.79 -7.36
C ALA A 585 -23.74 -46.19 -7.17
N CYS A 586 -23.48 -47.43 -6.73
CA CYS A 586 -22.15 -48.02 -6.70
C CYS A 586 -21.71 -48.57 -8.07
N THR A 587 -20.47 -49.07 -8.19
CA THR A 587 -19.92 -49.63 -9.44
C THR A 587 -19.62 -51.14 -9.36
N ILE A 588 -20.41 -51.88 -8.58
CA ILE A 588 -20.22 -53.31 -8.33
C ILE A 588 -20.80 -54.11 -9.50
N ASN A 589 -19.94 -54.77 -10.28
CA ASN A 589 -20.38 -55.55 -11.44
C ASN A 589 -21.11 -56.85 -11.07
N THR A 590 -20.70 -57.50 -9.98
CA THR A 590 -21.20 -58.82 -9.56
C THR A 590 -21.33 -58.85 -8.05
N LEU A 591 -22.45 -59.35 -7.52
CA LEU A 591 -22.69 -59.43 -6.08
C LEU A 591 -23.18 -60.84 -5.71
N ASP A 592 -22.45 -61.51 -4.80
CA ASP A 592 -22.81 -62.82 -4.26
C ASP A 592 -23.30 -62.68 -2.82
N LEU A 593 -24.56 -63.05 -2.59
CA LEU A 593 -25.23 -63.01 -1.29
C LEU A 593 -25.66 -64.41 -0.81
N SER A 594 -25.17 -65.48 -1.44
CA SER A 594 -25.53 -66.88 -1.11
C SER A 594 -25.24 -67.29 0.33
N ASN A 595 -24.23 -66.68 0.98
CA ASN A 595 -23.90 -66.91 2.39
C ASN A 595 -24.69 -66.03 3.37
N ASN A 596 -25.39 -64.99 2.90
CA ASN A 596 -26.11 -64.03 3.75
C ASN A 596 -27.52 -64.54 4.05
N VAL A 597 -27.59 -65.68 4.75
CA VAL A 597 -28.82 -66.43 5.05
C VAL A 597 -29.81 -65.67 5.96
N ALA A 598 -29.34 -64.63 6.67
CA ALA A 598 -30.18 -63.79 7.52
C ALA A 598 -30.83 -62.60 6.77
N LEU A 599 -30.56 -62.42 5.48
CA LEU A 599 -30.95 -61.22 4.73
C LEU A 599 -32.47 -61.13 4.56
N THR A 600 -33.06 -60.03 5.04
CA THR A 600 -34.51 -59.75 4.99
C THR A 600 -34.86 -58.52 4.16
N ASN A 601 -33.92 -57.59 3.98
CA ASN A 601 -34.11 -56.40 3.15
C ASN A 601 -32.88 -56.14 2.28
N LEU A 602 -33.10 -55.96 0.97
CA LEU A 602 -32.08 -55.68 -0.03
C LEU A 602 -32.51 -54.51 -0.92
N ALA A 603 -31.69 -53.47 -0.98
CA ALA A 603 -31.75 -52.45 -2.01
C ALA A 603 -30.40 -52.43 -2.75
N CYS A 604 -30.40 -52.56 -4.08
CA CYS A 604 -29.21 -52.51 -4.94
C CYS A 604 -29.52 -51.70 -6.21
N ASN A 605 -30.16 -50.55 -6.07
CA ASN A 605 -30.69 -49.81 -7.19
C ASN A 605 -29.59 -48.99 -7.88
N GLY A 606 -29.44 -49.16 -9.20
CA GLY A 606 -28.42 -48.44 -9.97
C GLY A 606 -26.97 -48.82 -9.65
N ALA A 607 -26.72 -49.99 -9.06
CA ALA A 607 -25.39 -50.46 -8.65
C ALA A 607 -24.50 -50.98 -9.80
N LYS A 608 -24.98 -50.92 -11.06
CA LYS A 608 -24.34 -51.41 -12.29
C LYS A 608 -24.13 -52.93 -12.34
N LEU A 609 -24.95 -53.69 -11.61
CA LEU A 609 -24.88 -55.15 -11.58
C LEU A 609 -25.07 -55.76 -12.98
N SER A 610 -24.31 -56.81 -13.27
CA SER A 610 -24.46 -57.70 -14.43
C SER A 610 -24.89 -59.11 -14.01
N SER A 611 -24.49 -59.55 -12.81
CA SER A 611 -25.01 -60.74 -12.13
C SER A 611 -25.26 -60.46 -10.64
N LEU A 612 -26.23 -61.20 -10.08
CA LEU A 612 -26.61 -61.14 -8.67
C LEU A 612 -26.98 -62.55 -8.18
N ASN A 613 -26.33 -63.04 -7.14
CA ASN A 613 -26.68 -64.32 -6.52
C ASN A 613 -27.43 -64.10 -5.21
N LEU A 614 -28.73 -64.39 -5.19
CA LEU A 614 -29.60 -64.33 -4.01
C LEU A 614 -29.93 -65.72 -3.45
N LYS A 615 -29.30 -66.79 -3.93
CA LYS A 615 -29.64 -68.18 -3.55
C LYS A 615 -29.14 -68.54 -2.15
N ASN A 616 -29.77 -67.92 -1.15
CA ASN A 616 -29.37 -67.88 0.26
C ASN A 616 -30.30 -68.68 1.19
N GLY A 617 -31.29 -69.39 0.64
CA GLY A 617 -32.28 -70.15 1.40
C GLY A 617 -33.34 -69.33 2.14
N ASN A 618 -33.33 -68.00 2.01
CA ASN A 618 -34.22 -67.08 2.72
C ASN A 618 -35.09 -66.21 1.80
N ASN A 619 -35.16 -66.52 0.49
CA ASN A 619 -35.88 -65.67 -0.48
C ASN A 619 -37.36 -65.44 -0.14
N ALA A 620 -38.01 -66.37 0.57
CA ALA A 620 -39.40 -66.24 1.00
C ALA A 620 -39.63 -65.12 2.05
N ASN A 621 -38.59 -64.72 2.80
CA ASN A 621 -38.64 -63.66 3.82
C ASN A 621 -37.94 -62.37 3.36
N LEU A 622 -37.39 -62.36 2.14
CA LEU A 622 -36.61 -61.25 1.60
C LEU A 622 -37.51 -60.24 0.87
N THR A 623 -37.41 -58.96 1.25
CA THR A 623 -37.84 -57.84 0.41
C THR A 623 -36.65 -57.36 -0.40
N ALA A 624 -36.73 -57.38 -1.73
CA ALA A 624 -35.63 -56.95 -2.60
C ALA A 624 -36.04 -55.93 -3.66
N SER A 625 -35.11 -55.02 -3.94
CA SER A 625 -35.19 -53.99 -4.97
C SER A 625 -33.81 -53.86 -5.63
N PHE A 626 -33.71 -54.08 -6.93
CA PHE A 626 -32.46 -54.02 -7.71
C PHE A 626 -32.72 -53.55 -9.14
N HIS A 627 -33.61 -52.56 -9.29
CA HIS A 627 -33.89 -51.92 -10.58
C HIS A 627 -32.82 -50.88 -10.96
N ASN A 628 -32.88 -50.35 -12.18
CA ASN A 628 -31.88 -49.46 -12.78
C ASN A 628 -30.50 -50.12 -12.98
N ASN A 629 -30.44 -51.45 -13.07
CA ASN A 629 -29.26 -52.24 -13.43
C ASN A 629 -29.43 -52.83 -14.84
N PRO A 630 -29.34 -52.04 -15.93
CA PRO A 630 -29.67 -52.50 -17.29
C PRO A 630 -28.75 -53.61 -17.85
N SER A 631 -27.60 -53.86 -17.21
CA SER A 631 -26.70 -54.97 -17.54
C SER A 631 -27.07 -56.28 -16.83
N LEU A 632 -27.96 -56.24 -15.83
CA LEU A 632 -28.39 -57.39 -15.06
C LEU A 632 -29.33 -58.24 -15.91
N THR A 633 -28.85 -59.41 -16.31
CA THR A 633 -29.59 -60.35 -17.16
C THR A 633 -30.00 -61.62 -16.41
N CYS A 634 -29.27 -61.98 -15.36
CA CYS A 634 -29.51 -63.21 -14.60
C CYS A 634 -29.38 -62.94 -13.09
N VAL A 635 -30.36 -63.42 -12.33
CA VAL A 635 -30.41 -63.38 -10.87
C VAL A 635 -30.59 -64.82 -10.36
N GLU A 636 -29.64 -65.34 -9.58
CA GLU A 636 -29.82 -66.65 -8.94
C GLU A 636 -30.74 -66.54 -7.74
N VAL A 637 -31.70 -67.48 -7.64
CA VAL A 637 -32.70 -67.53 -6.58
C VAL A 637 -32.91 -68.97 -6.09
N ASP A 638 -33.53 -69.10 -4.92
CA ASP A 638 -33.86 -70.40 -4.30
C ASP A 638 -34.85 -71.22 -5.15
N ASP A 639 -35.89 -70.58 -5.70
CA ASP A 639 -36.90 -71.18 -6.58
C ASP A 639 -37.22 -70.25 -7.76
N PRO A 640 -36.70 -70.50 -8.98
CA PRO A 640 -36.97 -69.67 -10.15
C PRO A 640 -38.42 -69.68 -10.62
N THR A 641 -39.27 -70.56 -10.09
CA THR A 641 -40.70 -70.65 -10.42
C THR A 641 -41.59 -69.86 -9.46
N ALA A 642 -41.02 -69.35 -8.36
CA ALA A 642 -41.74 -68.54 -7.38
C ALA A 642 -42.06 -67.13 -7.92
N ASN A 643 -43.21 -66.59 -7.52
CA ASN A 643 -43.65 -65.26 -7.91
C ASN A 643 -43.14 -64.19 -6.92
N TYR A 644 -41.88 -63.79 -7.06
CA TYR A 644 -41.27 -62.74 -6.25
C TYR A 644 -41.84 -61.35 -6.58
N ASN A 645 -42.44 -60.68 -5.59
CA ASN A 645 -42.89 -59.29 -5.69
C ASN A 645 -41.75 -58.28 -5.49
N TRP A 646 -40.59 -58.55 -6.10
CA TRP A 646 -39.38 -57.72 -6.01
C TRP A 646 -39.31 -56.72 -7.16
N SER A 647 -38.68 -55.57 -6.92
CA SER A 647 -38.46 -54.57 -7.97
C SER A 647 -37.17 -54.89 -8.74
N LYS A 648 -37.28 -55.05 -10.06
CA LYS A 648 -36.18 -55.39 -10.97
C LYS A 648 -36.38 -54.77 -12.35
N ASP A 649 -35.32 -54.72 -13.14
CA ASP A 649 -35.42 -54.37 -14.57
C ASP A 649 -36.06 -55.49 -15.40
N ASP A 650 -36.60 -55.13 -16.57
CA ASP A 650 -37.17 -56.08 -17.53
C ASP A 650 -36.12 -57.08 -18.08
N THR A 651 -34.85 -56.69 -18.12
CA THR A 651 -33.72 -57.51 -18.60
C THR A 651 -33.38 -58.67 -17.67
N ALA A 652 -33.64 -58.54 -16.37
CA ALA A 652 -33.23 -59.50 -15.36
C ALA A 652 -34.17 -60.71 -15.29
N VAL A 653 -33.64 -61.93 -15.38
CA VAL A 653 -34.40 -63.18 -15.30
C VAL A 653 -33.95 -64.02 -14.10
N TYR A 654 -34.91 -64.62 -13.39
CA TYR A 654 -34.64 -65.53 -12.28
C TYR A 654 -34.15 -66.89 -12.79
N SER A 655 -33.06 -67.42 -12.22
CA SER A 655 -32.49 -68.73 -12.56
C SER A 655 -32.04 -69.50 -11.32
N SER A 656 -31.90 -70.82 -11.44
CA SER A 656 -31.33 -71.69 -10.39
C SER A 656 -29.80 -71.83 -10.49
N ASN A 657 -29.23 -71.33 -11.58
CA ASN A 657 -27.80 -71.20 -11.87
C ASN A 657 -27.66 -70.13 -12.97
N CYS A 658 -26.87 -69.10 -12.71
CA CYS A 658 -26.34 -68.22 -13.73
C CYS A 658 -24.94 -68.75 -14.03
N SER A 659 -24.62 -69.04 -15.29
CA SER A 659 -23.29 -69.51 -15.67
C SER A 659 -22.26 -68.37 -15.58
N LEU A 660 -21.84 -68.07 -14.35
CA LEU A 660 -20.93 -66.99 -13.94
C LEU A 660 -19.52 -67.15 -14.55
#